data_AF-D4MM62-F1
#
_entry.id   AF-D4MM62-F1
#
_cell.length_a   1.000
_cell.length_b   1.000
_cell.length_c   1.000
_cell.angle_alpha   90.00
_cell.angle_beta   90.00
_cell.angle_gamma   90.00
#
_symmetry.space_group_name_H-M   'P 1'
#
loop_
_entity.id
_entity.type
_entity.pdbx_description
1 polymer ?
#
loop_
_entity_poly.entity_id
_entity_poly.type
_entity_poly.pdbx_seq_one_letter_code
_entity_poly.pdbx_strand_id
1 'polypeptide(L)'
;MKYEKEFTVALAGNPNVGKSTVFNALTGLKQHTGNWVGKTVGNAAGSYTYNNNKYLITDLPGTYSLCAHSAEEIIACRHICLEKPDVTVIVCDASCLERNLNLVLQITEITSKAVLCVNMMDEAGKKNIKTDITKLSQQLGIPVAATSARSKKGLDKLMGAIESVALSKESNDITLVYTSRIENAISQLMPLTEKIETDSRTKRFICLKLLQGDSDTVDSLCKKYGTDENYLKTLISAADRLTDHNFTDEIISCIFITAEGIAAECVKHSADKKCVRDRKIDRILTGKLTGIPIMLLMLFIILWITITGANYPSALLSELFGKAESLLYSALSSIGTPVMLNSVLTEGIFRVLAWVVSVMLPPMAIFFPLFTILEDYGILPRIAFNLDKAFKKAGACGKQALCLCMSLGCNACGITGARIIDSKRERLIAIITASIMPCNGKFPTIISIITMFAIGVPAVAGSDFLAALLLSAAIAASVAVVMLSSRFLSKTFLKGMPSSFTLELPPYRTPQFAKVLVRAFLDRTLFVLGRAVIVAIPAGLIIWLMANVTAGDASLLSHCTEFLDPFGRMMGLDGVILLAFILGFPANEIVVPIIIMAYSKGTALTEISELSALKDLFISNGWTSVTAICMVIFVLFHFPCSTSCITVYKETKSLKWTAVSFALPTVIGIVLCIAVNGICTLSAVA
;
A
#
# COMPACT_ATOMS: atom_id res chain seq x y z
N MET A 1 -29.27 39.74 3.47
CA MET A 1 -30.33 39.16 4.34
C MET A 1 -29.73 39.04 5.73
N LYS A 2 -30.34 39.62 6.76
CA LYS A 2 -29.91 39.43 8.16
C LYS A 2 -30.45 38.07 8.62
N TYR A 3 -29.55 37.18 9.03
CA TYR A 3 -29.92 35.91 9.66
C TYR A 3 -30.31 36.16 11.12
N GLU A 4 -31.21 35.36 11.68
CA GLU A 4 -31.62 35.51 13.09
C GLU A 4 -30.52 35.03 14.05
N LYS A 5 -29.91 33.87 13.77
CA LYS A 5 -28.78 33.31 14.52
C LYS A 5 -27.81 32.55 13.61
N GLU A 6 -26.55 32.48 14.01
CA GLU A 6 -25.52 31.64 13.40
C GLU A 6 -25.15 30.50 14.36
N PHE A 7 -25.15 29.26 13.87
CA PHE A 7 -24.77 28.06 14.63
C PHE A 7 -23.59 27.34 13.98
N THR A 8 -22.75 26.74 14.82
CA THR A 8 -21.60 25.94 14.41
C THR A 8 -21.91 24.45 14.50
N VAL A 9 -21.65 23.71 13.43
CA VAL A 9 -21.94 22.28 13.32
C VAL A 9 -20.68 21.51 12.94
N ALA A 10 -20.30 20.53 13.74
CA ALA A 10 -19.19 19.64 13.42
C ALA A 10 -19.71 18.32 12.85
N LEU A 11 -19.19 17.89 11.69
CA LEU A 11 -19.55 16.63 11.07
C LEU A 11 -18.48 15.58 11.37
N ALA A 12 -18.79 14.63 12.25
CA ALA A 12 -17.93 13.51 12.64
C ALA A 12 -18.42 12.19 12.03
N GLY A 13 -17.56 11.18 11.94
CA GLY A 13 -17.95 9.85 11.49
C GLY A 13 -16.76 9.00 11.05
N ASN A 14 -16.97 7.69 10.97
CA ASN A 14 -15.94 6.78 10.48
C ASN A 14 -15.58 7.08 9.01
N PRO A 15 -14.38 6.70 8.56
CA PRO A 15 -14.07 6.70 7.14
C PRO A 15 -15.11 5.92 6.32
N ASN A 16 -15.39 6.39 5.10
CA ASN A 16 -16.29 5.74 4.14
C ASN A 16 -17.79 5.63 4.51
N VAL A 17 -18.27 6.23 5.60
CA VAL A 17 -19.71 6.27 5.97
C VAL A 17 -20.55 7.26 5.14
N GLY A 18 -19.97 7.84 4.10
CA GLY A 18 -20.62 8.83 3.25
C GLY A 18 -20.70 10.23 3.87
N LYS A 19 -19.83 10.53 4.84
CA LYS A 19 -19.69 11.85 5.49
C LYS A 19 -19.56 12.99 4.47
N SER A 20 -18.62 12.90 3.53
CA SER A 20 -18.46 13.92 2.47
C SER A 20 -19.67 14.00 1.54
N THR A 21 -20.41 12.90 1.34
CA THR A 21 -21.66 12.91 0.56
C THR A 21 -22.77 13.67 1.30
N VAL A 22 -22.88 13.50 2.62
CA VAL A 22 -23.80 14.27 3.48
C VAL A 22 -23.39 15.74 3.48
N PHE A 23 -22.11 16.04 3.69
CA PHE A 23 -21.56 17.41 3.65
C PHE A 23 -21.88 18.12 2.34
N ASN A 24 -21.62 17.47 1.20
CA ASN A 24 -21.92 18.02 -0.13
C ASN A 24 -23.42 18.19 -0.38
N ALA A 25 -24.24 17.27 0.12
CA ALA A 25 -25.69 17.36 -0.04
C ALA A 25 -26.29 18.50 0.80
N LEU A 26 -25.71 18.82 1.96
CA LEU A 26 -26.14 19.93 2.83
C LEU A 26 -25.64 21.29 2.33
N THR A 27 -24.38 21.39 1.92
CA THR A 27 -23.72 22.67 1.58
C THR A 27 -23.83 23.07 0.10
N GLY A 28 -24.09 22.11 -0.79
CA GLY A 28 -24.12 22.35 -2.23
C GLY A 28 -22.78 22.88 -2.75
N LEU A 29 -22.79 24.02 -3.45
CA LEU A 29 -21.60 24.65 -4.04
C LEU A 29 -20.87 25.64 -3.10
N LYS A 30 -21.36 25.85 -1.87
CA LYS A 30 -20.83 26.86 -0.94
C LYS A 30 -19.81 26.26 0.02
N GLN A 31 -18.67 25.83 -0.53
CA GLN A 31 -17.60 25.16 0.21
C GLN A 31 -16.28 25.90 0.07
N HIS A 32 -15.52 25.96 1.16
CA HIS A 32 -14.12 26.38 1.16
C HIS A 32 -13.26 25.22 1.67
N THR A 33 -12.27 24.83 0.88
CA THR A 33 -11.28 23.81 1.24
C THR A 33 -9.96 24.48 1.60
N GLY A 34 -9.41 24.12 2.76
CA GLY A 34 -8.13 24.60 3.28
C GLY A 34 -7.39 23.49 4.01
N ASN A 35 -6.37 23.84 4.80
CA ASN A 35 -5.66 22.91 5.69
C ASN A 35 -5.85 23.35 7.14
N TRP A 36 -5.91 22.39 8.07
CA TRP A 36 -5.89 22.69 9.50
C TRP A 36 -4.56 23.35 9.91
N VAL A 37 -4.61 24.33 10.81
CA VAL A 37 -3.45 25.13 11.23
C VAL A 37 -2.29 24.22 11.67
N GLY A 38 -1.15 24.33 10.99
CA GLY A 38 0.06 23.56 11.29
C GLY A 38 0.01 22.06 10.93
N LYS A 39 -0.97 21.60 10.13
CA LYS A 39 -1.11 20.19 9.72
C LYS A 39 -1.39 20.06 8.22
N THR A 40 -1.00 18.92 7.64
CA THR A 40 -1.23 18.59 6.22
C THR A 40 -2.61 17.95 5.97
N VAL A 41 -3.51 18.01 6.95
CA VAL A 41 -4.85 17.43 6.86
C VAL A 41 -5.79 18.50 6.32
N GLY A 42 -6.52 18.18 5.26
CA GLY A 42 -7.50 19.09 4.66
C GLY A 42 -8.65 19.40 5.62
N ASN A 43 -9.13 20.63 5.61
CA ASN A 43 -10.34 21.08 6.27
C ASN A 43 -11.34 21.53 5.18
N ALA A 44 -12.57 21.02 5.21
CA ALA A 44 -13.64 21.50 4.37
C ALA A 44 -14.72 22.14 5.25
N ALA A 45 -14.93 23.44 5.05
CA ALA A 45 -15.98 24.19 5.73
C ALA A 45 -17.01 24.68 4.71
N GLY A 46 -18.28 24.64 5.07
CA GLY A 46 -19.36 25.13 4.23
C GLY A 46 -20.47 25.76 5.05
N SER A 47 -21.45 26.35 4.38
CA SER A 47 -22.62 26.90 5.06
C SER A 47 -23.90 26.59 4.31
N TYR A 48 -24.97 26.38 5.07
CA TYR A 48 -26.32 26.27 4.55
C TYR A 48 -27.29 27.07 5.43
N THR A 49 -28.47 27.35 4.88
CA THR A 49 -29.52 28.12 5.55
C THR A 49 -30.77 27.25 5.67
N TYR A 50 -31.35 27.21 6.86
CA TYR A 50 -32.56 26.45 7.16
C TYR A 50 -33.39 27.26 8.17
N ASN A 51 -34.70 27.43 7.92
CA ASN A 51 -35.62 28.21 8.76
C ASN A 51 -35.07 29.57 9.25
N ASN A 52 -34.54 30.40 8.33
CA ASN A 52 -33.92 31.72 8.62
C ASN A 52 -32.66 31.73 9.52
N ASN A 53 -32.16 30.56 9.94
CA ASN A 53 -30.90 30.40 10.65
C ASN A 53 -29.78 29.96 9.69
N LYS A 54 -28.55 30.37 10.00
CA LYS A 54 -27.36 29.98 9.23
C LYS A 54 -26.54 28.97 10.01
N TYR A 55 -26.21 27.86 9.36
CA TYR A 55 -25.45 26.77 9.93
C TYR A 55 -24.09 26.68 9.22
N LEU A 56 -23.02 26.91 9.97
CA LEU A 56 -21.65 26.75 9.52
C LEU A 56 -21.22 25.30 9.83
N ILE A 57 -21.01 24.49 8.80
CA ILE A 57 -20.66 23.09 8.96
C ILE A 57 -19.18 22.86 8.64
N THR A 58 -18.47 22.22 9.57
CA THR A 58 -17.06 21.85 9.44
C THR A 58 -16.95 20.34 9.31
N ASP A 59 -16.31 19.87 8.24
CA ASP A 59 -16.08 18.45 8.00
C ASP A 59 -14.84 17.98 8.78
N LEU A 60 -15.04 17.15 9.81
CA LEU A 60 -13.92 16.60 10.57
C LEU A 60 -13.27 15.44 9.82
N PRO A 61 -11.97 15.18 10.02
CA PRO A 61 -11.34 13.97 9.49
C PRO A 61 -12.11 12.71 9.90
N GLY A 62 -12.20 11.73 9.01
CA GLY A 62 -12.88 10.46 9.33
C GLY A 62 -12.06 9.69 10.36
N THR A 63 -12.67 9.32 11.48
CA THR A 63 -11.97 8.71 12.63
C THR A 63 -12.76 7.53 13.17
N TYR A 64 -12.09 6.48 13.66
CA TYR A 64 -12.76 5.32 14.26
C TYR A 64 -12.90 5.43 15.77
N SER A 65 -12.06 6.24 16.40
CA SER A 65 -12.05 6.49 17.83
C SER A 65 -11.47 7.88 18.11
N LEU A 66 -11.75 8.43 19.29
CA LEU A 66 -11.13 9.64 19.82
C LEU A 66 -9.95 9.32 20.76
N CYS A 67 -9.42 8.09 20.72
CA CYS A 67 -8.13 7.72 21.30
C CYS A 67 -7.02 8.21 20.36
N ALA A 68 -6.20 9.15 20.81
CA ALA A 68 -5.26 9.98 20.03
C ALA A 68 -4.08 9.23 19.36
N HIS A 69 -4.34 8.20 18.55
CA HIS A 69 -3.29 7.39 17.90
C HIS A 69 -2.87 7.93 16.53
N SER A 70 -3.74 8.68 15.87
CA SER A 70 -3.47 9.32 14.58
C SER A 70 -3.65 10.83 14.61
N ALA A 71 -3.02 11.54 13.67
CA ALA A 71 -3.16 12.98 13.53
C ALA A 71 -4.62 13.41 13.27
N GLU A 72 -5.38 12.57 12.58
CA GLU A 72 -6.80 12.78 12.26
C GLU A 72 -7.67 12.68 13.51
N GLU A 73 -7.44 11.65 14.34
CA GLU A 73 -8.12 11.46 15.63
C GLU A 73 -7.81 12.59 16.61
N ILE A 74 -6.56 13.05 16.66
CA ILE A 74 -6.16 14.20 17.49
C ILE A 74 -6.91 15.46 17.04
N ILE A 75 -7.02 15.72 15.73
CA ILE A 75 -7.72 16.90 15.20
C ILE A 75 -9.22 16.81 15.52
N ALA A 76 -9.86 15.66 15.25
CA ALA A 76 -11.29 15.48 15.53
C ALA A 76 -11.59 15.62 17.03
N CYS A 77 -10.81 14.95 17.89
CA CYS A 77 -10.95 15.02 19.34
C CYS A 77 -10.76 16.45 19.85
N ARG A 78 -9.70 17.14 19.43
CA ARG A 78 -9.44 18.53 19.83
C ARG A 78 -10.52 19.49 19.34
N HIS A 79 -11.02 19.35 18.12
CA HIS A 79 -12.06 20.23 17.62
C HIS A 79 -13.37 20.06 18.40
N ILE A 80 -13.79 18.82 18.67
CA ILE A 80 -15.01 18.55 19.44
C ILE A 80 -14.85 19.05 20.89
N CYS A 81 -13.71 18.80 21.53
CA CYS A 81 -13.50 19.18 22.94
C CYS A 81 -13.21 20.67 23.13
N LEU A 82 -12.38 21.27 22.27
CA LEU A 82 -11.94 22.66 22.40
C LEU A 82 -12.92 23.60 21.72
N GLU A 83 -13.25 23.44 20.44
CA GLU A 83 -14.09 24.44 19.74
C GLU A 83 -15.55 24.44 20.21
N LYS A 84 -16.01 23.36 20.88
CA LYS A 84 -17.36 23.22 21.47
C LYS A 84 -18.46 23.66 20.48
N PRO A 85 -18.61 22.93 19.36
CA PRO A 85 -19.64 23.25 18.36
C PRO A 85 -21.04 23.18 18.97
N ASP A 86 -21.96 24.00 18.45
CA ASP A 86 -23.36 24.02 18.91
C ASP A 86 -24.07 22.68 18.68
N VAL A 87 -23.72 21.97 17.60
CA VAL A 87 -24.21 20.61 17.31
C VAL A 87 -23.09 19.76 16.72
N THR A 88 -22.96 18.52 17.20
CA THR A 88 -22.09 17.51 16.59
C THR A 88 -22.93 16.47 15.86
N VAL A 89 -22.84 16.43 14.54
CA VAL A 89 -23.53 15.43 13.71
C VAL A 89 -22.61 14.25 13.48
N ILE A 90 -23.04 13.07 13.92
CA ILE A 90 -22.27 11.83 13.81
C ILE A 90 -22.86 11.01 12.67
N VAL A 91 -22.09 10.81 11.60
CA VAL A 91 -22.53 10.04 10.43
C VAL A 91 -22.10 8.59 10.59
N CYS A 92 -23.07 7.67 10.51
CA CYS A 92 -22.85 6.24 10.58
C CYS A 92 -23.43 5.54 9.35
N ASP A 93 -22.77 4.48 8.89
CA ASP A 93 -23.33 3.57 7.88
C ASP A 93 -24.33 2.61 8.54
N ALA A 94 -25.57 2.61 8.05
CA ALA A 94 -26.64 1.69 8.43
C ALA A 94 -26.29 0.21 8.21
N SER A 95 -25.39 -0.09 7.27
CA SER A 95 -25.00 -1.45 6.90
C SER A 95 -24.01 -2.10 7.89
N CYS A 96 -23.31 -1.28 8.68
CA CYS A 96 -22.32 -1.68 9.66
C CYS A 96 -22.48 -0.85 10.96
N LEU A 97 -23.71 -0.71 11.45
CA LEU A 97 -24.04 0.20 12.55
C LEU A 97 -23.26 -0.12 13.84
N GLU A 98 -23.18 -1.40 14.22
CA GLU A 98 -22.48 -1.90 15.41
C GLU A 98 -21.08 -1.29 15.57
N ARG A 99 -20.27 -1.34 14.51
CA ARG A 99 -18.90 -0.82 14.54
C ARG A 99 -18.85 0.71 14.62
N ASN A 100 -19.83 1.39 14.02
CA ASN A 100 -19.87 2.85 14.00
C ASN A 100 -20.35 3.41 15.35
N LEU A 101 -21.13 2.65 16.12
CA LEU A 101 -21.61 3.06 17.44
C LEU A 101 -20.48 3.31 18.44
N ASN A 102 -19.30 2.69 18.27
CA ASN A 102 -18.13 2.97 19.11
C ASN A 102 -17.77 4.46 19.12
N LEU A 103 -17.73 5.10 17.94
CA LEU A 103 -17.47 6.53 17.84
C LEU A 103 -18.63 7.35 18.40
N VAL A 104 -19.87 6.89 18.18
CA VAL A 104 -21.07 7.56 18.70
C VAL A 104 -21.01 7.67 20.21
N LEU A 105 -20.74 6.56 20.90
CA LEU A 105 -20.63 6.52 22.36
C LEU A 105 -19.54 7.46 22.88
N GLN A 106 -18.36 7.45 22.26
CA GLN A 106 -17.25 8.34 22.63
C GLN A 106 -17.57 9.82 22.43
N ILE A 107 -18.30 10.19 21.37
CA ILE A 107 -18.71 11.58 21.15
C ILE A 107 -19.81 11.99 22.15
N THR A 108 -20.77 11.11 22.43
CA THR A 108 -21.82 11.40 23.42
C THR A 108 -21.27 11.57 24.83
N GLU A 109 -20.11 10.98 25.14
CA GLU A 109 -19.39 11.22 26.39
C GLU A 109 -18.76 12.62 26.48
N ILE A 110 -18.45 13.26 25.35
CA ILE A 110 -17.86 14.59 25.32
C ILE A 110 -18.93 15.67 25.26
N THR A 111 -19.97 15.46 24.45
CA THR A 111 -21.02 16.46 24.22
C THR A 111 -22.42 15.87 24.32
N SER A 112 -23.34 16.62 24.93
CA SER A 112 -24.78 16.31 24.97
C SER A 112 -25.54 16.81 23.74
N LYS A 113 -24.90 17.66 22.93
CA LYS A 113 -25.50 18.24 21.72
C LYS A 113 -25.10 17.44 20.48
N ALA A 114 -25.45 16.16 20.47
CA ALA A 114 -25.15 15.26 19.36
C ALA A 114 -26.41 14.86 18.58
N VAL A 115 -26.27 14.67 17.26
CA VAL A 115 -27.31 14.14 16.37
C VAL A 115 -26.73 12.97 15.58
N LEU A 116 -27.40 11.83 15.59
CA LEU A 116 -26.96 10.65 14.84
C LEU A 116 -27.60 10.64 13.45
N CYS A 117 -26.76 10.64 12.41
CA CYS A 117 -27.16 10.47 11.02
C CYS A 117 -26.86 9.03 10.57
N VAL A 118 -27.89 8.19 10.51
CA VAL A 118 -27.79 6.82 9.99
C VAL A 118 -27.94 6.86 8.46
N ASN A 119 -26.82 6.91 7.76
CA ASN A 119 -26.71 7.05 6.31
C ASN A 119 -26.67 5.69 5.60
N MET A 120 -26.77 5.69 4.27
CA MET A 120 -26.74 4.49 3.41
C MET A 120 -27.89 3.50 3.66
N MET A 121 -29.07 4.02 4.04
CA MET A 121 -30.27 3.19 4.23
C MET A 121 -30.66 2.37 2.98
N ASP A 122 -30.32 2.85 1.78
CA ASP A 122 -30.51 2.13 0.52
C ASP A 122 -29.60 0.91 0.38
N GLU A 123 -28.37 0.96 0.89
CA GLU A 123 -27.47 -0.19 0.91
C GLU A 123 -27.86 -1.19 2.00
N ALA A 124 -28.26 -0.70 3.18
CA ALA A 124 -28.80 -1.55 4.26
C ALA A 124 -30.05 -2.31 3.78
N GLY A 125 -30.96 -1.65 3.06
CA GLY A 125 -32.12 -2.28 2.44
C GLY A 125 -31.76 -3.40 1.46
N LYS A 126 -30.73 -3.21 0.61
CA LYS A 126 -30.24 -4.26 -0.30
C LYS A 126 -29.65 -5.46 0.42
N LYS A 127 -29.08 -5.26 1.61
CA LYS A 127 -28.55 -6.32 2.49
C LYS A 127 -29.63 -6.89 3.43
N ASN A 128 -30.89 -6.50 3.27
CA ASN A 128 -32.02 -6.84 4.14
C ASN A 128 -31.76 -6.54 5.64
N ILE A 129 -31.01 -5.47 5.92
CA ILE A 129 -30.77 -4.98 7.28
C ILE A 129 -31.89 -3.99 7.60
N LYS A 130 -32.62 -4.24 8.68
CA LYS A 130 -33.64 -3.32 9.21
C LYS A 130 -33.15 -2.70 10.51
N THR A 131 -33.01 -1.38 10.53
CA THR A 131 -32.61 -0.60 11.70
C THR A 131 -33.82 0.09 12.32
N ASP A 132 -34.07 -0.15 13.60
CA ASP A 132 -35.12 0.52 14.37
C ASP A 132 -34.62 1.87 14.90
N ILE A 133 -34.97 2.95 14.18
CA ILE A 133 -34.49 4.30 14.47
C ILE A 133 -35.04 4.83 15.80
N THR A 134 -36.28 4.47 16.15
CA THR A 134 -36.93 4.94 17.37
C THR A 134 -36.26 4.34 18.59
N LYS A 135 -36.01 3.03 18.58
CA LYS A 135 -35.27 2.35 19.66
C LYS A 135 -33.85 2.86 19.79
N LEU A 136 -33.17 3.07 18.66
CA LEU A 136 -31.80 3.60 18.67
C LEU A 136 -31.74 4.99 19.30
N SER A 137 -32.73 5.84 19.02
CA SER A 137 -32.84 7.17 19.63
C SER A 137 -33.12 7.11 21.12
N GLN A 138 -33.95 6.16 21.58
CA GLN A 138 -34.22 5.94 23.01
C GLN A 138 -32.99 5.43 23.77
N GLN A 139 -32.26 4.45 23.21
CA GLN A 139 -31.07 3.87 23.84
C GLN A 139 -29.91 4.86 23.93
N LEU A 140 -29.68 5.66 22.88
CA LEU A 140 -28.58 6.62 22.86
C LEU A 140 -28.93 7.97 23.51
N GLY A 141 -30.22 8.26 23.70
CA GLY A 141 -30.66 9.55 24.24
C GLY A 141 -30.35 10.74 23.34
N ILE A 142 -30.19 10.51 22.03
CA ILE A 142 -29.95 11.57 21.05
C ILE A 142 -30.90 11.43 19.86
N PRO A 143 -31.26 12.52 19.16
CA PRO A 143 -32.05 12.45 17.95
C PRO A 143 -31.34 11.64 16.85
N VAL A 144 -32.07 10.72 16.22
CA VAL A 144 -31.55 9.89 15.13
C VAL A 144 -32.31 10.17 13.84
N ALA A 145 -31.60 10.53 12.78
CA ALA A 145 -32.13 10.74 11.45
C ALA A 145 -31.62 9.66 10.47
N ALA A 146 -32.52 8.94 9.84
CA ALA A 146 -32.20 7.98 8.79
C ALA A 146 -32.13 8.68 7.42
N THR A 147 -31.01 8.52 6.71
CA THR A 147 -30.73 9.23 5.46
C THR A 147 -30.19 8.30 4.37
N SER A 148 -30.38 8.71 3.12
CA SER A 148 -29.63 8.21 1.97
C SER A 148 -29.14 9.42 1.19
N ALA A 149 -27.94 9.89 1.53
CA ALA A 149 -27.40 11.16 1.03
C ALA A 149 -27.30 11.20 -0.50
N ARG A 150 -26.95 10.08 -1.15
CA ARG A 150 -26.88 9.97 -2.62
C ARG A 150 -28.23 10.18 -3.29
N SER A 151 -29.32 9.73 -2.65
CA SER A 151 -30.68 9.89 -3.16
C SER A 151 -31.39 11.13 -2.61
N LYS A 152 -30.70 11.96 -1.81
CA LYS A 152 -31.21 13.13 -1.09
C LYS A 152 -32.44 12.84 -0.20
N LYS A 153 -32.66 11.58 0.19
CA LYS A 153 -33.78 11.19 1.06
C LYS A 153 -33.40 11.34 2.52
N GLY A 154 -34.28 11.94 3.32
CA GLY A 154 -34.13 12.08 4.77
C GLY A 154 -33.26 13.25 5.25
N LEU A 155 -32.70 14.03 4.33
CA LEU A 155 -31.87 15.20 4.69
C LEU A 155 -32.68 16.29 5.41
N ASP A 156 -33.95 16.50 5.03
CA ASP A 156 -34.80 17.49 5.72
C ASP A 156 -35.05 17.10 7.19
N LYS A 157 -35.18 15.80 7.47
CA LYS A 157 -35.31 15.29 8.85
C LYS A 157 -34.01 15.49 9.64
N LEU A 158 -32.87 15.32 8.99
CA LEU A 158 -31.56 15.60 9.60
C LEU A 158 -31.42 17.09 9.92
N MET A 159 -31.77 17.99 8.99
CA MET A 159 -31.72 19.44 9.22
C MET A 159 -32.65 19.85 10.38
N GLY A 160 -33.87 19.30 10.44
CA GLY A 160 -34.78 19.54 11.56
C GLY A 160 -34.25 19.04 12.90
N ALA A 161 -33.57 17.88 12.93
CA ALA A 161 -32.93 17.36 14.14
C ALA A 161 -31.71 18.20 14.58
N ILE A 162 -30.96 18.76 13.64
CA ILE A 162 -29.86 19.69 13.94
C ILE A 162 -30.43 20.97 14.56
N GLU A 163 -31.49 21.52 13.98
CA GLU A 163 -32.13 22.72 14.50
C GLU A 163 -32.70 22.53 15.91
N SER A 164 -33.36 21.39 16.18
CA SER A 164 -33.92 21.11 17.50
C SER A 164 -32.85 21.05 18.59
N VAL A 165 -31.69 20.46 18.30
CA VAL A 165 -30.55 20.38 19.24
C VAL A 165 -29.79 21.71 19.34
N ALA A 166 -29.70 22.47 18.26
CA ALA A 166 -29.07 23.79 18.27
C ALA A 166 -29.85 24.78 19.14
N LEU A 167 -31.19 24.71 19.09
CA LEU A 167 -32.09 25.59 19.84
C LEU A 167 -32.38 25.09 21.27
N SER A 168 -32.19 23.81 21.56
CA SER A 168 -32.47 23.27 22.90
C SER A 168 -31.48 23.79 23.95
N LYS A 169 -32.03 24.20 25.09
CA LYS A 169 -31.24 24.51 26.31
C LYS A 169 -31.02 23.28 27.18
N GLU A 170 -31.85 22.26 27.03
CA GLU A 170 -31.77 21.02 27.81
C GLU A 170 -30.70 20.09 27.24
N SER A 171 -29.87 19.54 28.14
CA SER A 171 -28.89 18.51 27.85
C SER A 171 -29.44 17.14 28.22
N ASN A 172 -29.38 16.18 27.30
CA ASN A 172 -29.72 14.79 27.62
C ASN A 172 -28.58 14.15 28.43
N ASP A 173 -28.90 13.64 29.62
CA ASP A 173 -27.95 13.17 30.64
C ASP A 173 -27.63 11.67 30.58
N ILE A 174 -27.89 10.99 29.46
CA ILE A 174 -27.46 9.60 29.31
C ILE A 174 -25.93 9.55 29.34
N THR A 175 -25.39 8.91 30.37
CA THR A 175 -23.95 8.71 30.57
C THR A 175 -23.65 7.23 30.47
N LEU A 176 -22.55 6.91 29.79
CA LEU A 176 -22.06 5.55 29.69
C LEU A 176 -21.51 5.11 31.05
N VAL A 177 -21.97 3.95 31.51
CA VAL A 177 -21.58 3.35 32.79
C VAL A 177 -20.50 2.30 32.53
N TYR A 178 -19.35 2.47 33.16
CA TYR A 178 -18.22 1.55 33.08
C TYR A 178 -18.26 0.49 34.18
N THR A 179 -17.24 -0.39 34.22
CA THR A 179 -17.08 -1.32 35.35
C THR A 179 -16.95 -0.56 36.66
N SER A 180 -17.36 -1.19 37.76
CA SER A 180 -17.29 -0.59 39.11
C SER A 180 -15.89 -0.12 39.48
N ARG A 181 -14.85 -0.77 38.96
CA ARG A 181 -13.45 -0.37 39.13
C ARG A 181 -13.15 0.99 38.50
N ILE A 182 -13.59 1.20 37.25
CA ILE A 182 -13.39 2.47 36.52
C ILE A 182 -14.23 3.58 37.15
N GLU A 183 -15.50 3.30 37.49
CA GLU A 183 -16.38 4.29 38.13
C GLU A 183 -15.85 4.75 39.49
N ASN A 184 -15.28 3.83 40.28
CA ASN A 184 -14.62 4.17 41.55
C ASN A 184 -13.37 5.04 41.35
N ALA A 185 -12.60 4.82 40.28
CA ALA A 185 -11.46 5.67 39.96
C ALA A 185 -11.92 7.08 39.52
N ILE A 186 -12.97 7.16 38.69
CA ILE A 186 -13.55 8.44 38.26
C ILE A 186 -14.10 9.21 39.46
N SER A 187 -14.79 8.56 40.40
CA SER A 187 -15.36 9.23 41.58
C SER A 187 -14.28 9.77 42.53
N GLN A 188 -13.09 9.16 42.58
CA GLN A 188 -11.94 9.68 43.32
C GLN A 188 -11.25 10.86 42.61
N LEU A 189 -11.22 10.86 41.27
CA LEU A 189 -10.61 11.94 40.47
C LEU A 189 -11.53 13.15 40.29
N MET A 190 -12.86 12.95 40.26
CA MET A 190 -13.83 14.00 39.98
C MET A 190 -13.72 15.22 40.93
N PRO A 191 -13.57 15.06 42.27
CA PRO A 191 -13.34 16.20 43.18
C PRO A 191 -12.08 16.99 42.84
N LEU A 192 -11.03 16.32 42.36
CA LEU A 192 -9.79 16.97 41.93
C LEU A 192 -9.95 17.73 40.60
N THR A 193 -11.08 17.64 39.91
CA THR A 193 -11.36 18.43 38.70
C THR A 193 -12.26 19.64 38.96
N GLU A 194 -12.64 19.91 40.22
CA GLU A 194 -13.55 21.01 40.56
C GLU A 194 -13.03 22.38 40.16
N LYS A 195 -11.71 22.62 40.26
CA LYS A 195 -11.08 23.89 39.87
C LYS A 195 -11.11 24.18 38.37
N ILE A 196 -11.49 23.19 37.55
CA ILE A 196 -11.62 23.38 36.10
C ILE A 196 -13.04 23.90 35.85
N GLU A 197 -13.18 25.15 35.39
CA GLU A 197 -14.48 25.78 35.13
C GLU A 197 -15.14 25.23 33.86
N THR A 198 -15.65 24.00 33.94
CA THR A 198 -16.31 23.28 32.83
C THR A 198 -17.55 22.52 33.29
N ASP A 199 -18.33 22.07 32.31
CA ASP A 199 -19.46 21.17 32.51
C ASP A 199 -19.01 19.81 33.09
N SER A 200 -19.88 19.21 33.91
CA SER A 200 -19.63 17.93 34.60
C SER A 200 -19.23 16.81 33.63
N ARG A 201 -19.77 16.82 32.41
CA ARG A 201 -19.45 15.84 31.35
C ARG A 201 -18.01 15.99 30.87
N THR A 202 -17.57 17.21 30.55
CA THR A 202 -16.17 17.48 30.20
C THR A 202 -15.22 17.12 31.34
N LYS A 203 -15.59 17.36 32.62
CA LYS A 203 -14.81 16.92 33.78
C LYS A 203 -14.64 15.39 33.84
N ARG A 204 -15.73 14.65 33.66
CA ARG A 204 -15.71 13.18 33.60
C ARG A 204 -14.83 12.67 32.46
N PHE A 205 -14.91 13.30 31.29
CA PHE A 205 -14.06 12.97 30.14
C PHE A 205 -12.57 13.19 30.43
N ILE A 206 -12.21 14.27 31.12
CA ILE A 206 -10.83 14.52 31.57
C ILE A 206 -10.35 13.39 32.49
N CYS A 207 -11.16 12.95 33.47
CA CYS A 207 -10.83 11.82 34.33
C CYS A 207 -10.58 10.54 33.54
N LEU A 208 -11.44 10.21 32.56
CA LEU A 208 -11.27 9.05 31.69
C LEU A 208 -9.97 9.12 30.88
N LYS A 209 -9.63 10.30 30.35
CA LYS A 209 -8.40 10.51 29.57
C LYS A 209 -7.13 10.40 30.43
N LEU A 210 -7.17 10.88 31.66
CA LEU A 210 -6.10 10.66 32.63
C LEU A 210 -5.91 9.17 32.93
N LEU A 211 -6.99 8.41 33.12
CA LEU A 211 -6.92 6.95 33.34
C LEU A 211 -6.41 6.17 32.12
N GLN A 212 -6.56 6.72 30.91
CA GLN A 212 -6.00 6.15 29.67
C GLN A 212 -4.52 6.52 29.44
N GLY A 213 -3.95 7.42 30.25
CA GLY A 213 -2.59 7.96 30.08
C GLY A 213 -2.45 9.02 28.99
N ASP A 214 -3.56 9.61 28.50
CA ASP A 214 -3.56 10.65 27.45
C ASP A 214 -3.31 12.04 28.04
N SER A 215 -2.06 12.27 28.46
CA SER A 215 -1.65 13.53 29.11
C SER A 215 -1.68 14.75 28.18
N ASP A 216 -1.45 14.57 26.88
CA ASP A 216 -1.42 15.66 25.89
C ASP A 216 -2.79 16.33 25.69
N THR A 217 -3.86 15.52 25.65
CA THR A 217 -5.23 16.03 25.51
C THR A 217 -5.66 16.77 26.78
N VAL A 218 -5.29 16.23 27.94
CA VAL A 218 -5.58 16.84 29.24
C VAL A 218 -4.83 18.16 29.42
N ASP A 219 -3.54 18.22 29.07
CA ASP A 219 -2.75 19.46 29.10
C ASP A 219 -3.39 20.55 28.22
N SER A 220 -3.83 20.19 27.01
CA SER A 220 -4.48 21.12 26.09
C SER A 220 -5.80 21.68 26.66
N LEU A 221 -6.57 20.85 27.37
CA LEU A 221 -7.83 21.24 28.01
C LEU A 221 -7.58 22.12 29.24
N CYS A 222 -6.66 21.73 30.12
CA CYS A 222 -6.30 22.51 31.30
C CYS A 222 -5.78 23.91 30.93
N LYS A 223 -4.93 24.01 29.90
CA LYS A 223 -4.45 25.30 29.38
C LYS A 223 -5.59 26.19 28.87
N LYS A 224 -6.57 25.61 28.18
CA LYS A 224 -7.74 26.37 27.69
C LYS A 224 -8.59 26.93 28.82
N TYR A 225 -8.73 26.18 29.91
CA TYR A 225 -9.53 26.57 31.09
C TYR A 225 -8.69 27.25 32.19
N GLY A 226 -7.48 27.71 31.88
CA GLY A 226 -6.68 28.58 32.75
C GLY A 226 -6.12 27.91 34.01
N THR A 227 -5.81 26.60 33.97
CA THR A 227 -5.25 25.88 35.13
C THR A 227 -3.72 25.85 35.15
N ASP A 228 -3.11 25.97 36.34
CA ASP A 228 -1.65 25.95 36.54
C ASP A 228 -1.00 24.59 36.23
N GLU A 229 0.23 24.59 35.70
CA GLU A 229 1.02 23.37 35.43
C GLU A 229 1.23 22.47 36.67
N ASN A 230 1.31 23.07 37.86
CA ASN A 230 1.43 22.33 39.12
C ASN A 230 0.16 21.55 39.45
N TYR A 231 -1.01 22.06 39.06
CA TYR A 231 -2.29 21.39 39.25
C TYR A 231 -2.41 20.17 38.33
N LEU A 232 -1.99 20.33 37.07
CA LEU A 232 -1.93 19.23 36.10
C LEU A 232 -1.01 18.09 36.59
N LYS A 233 0.18 18.41 37.10
CA LYS A 233 1.08 17.38 37.67
C LYS A 233 0.45 16.64 38.85
N THR A 234 -0.32 17.34 39.68
CA THR A 234 -1.03 16.72 40.81
C THR A 234 -2.10 15.75 40.33
N LEU A 235 -2.89 16.15 39.33
CA LEU A 235 -3.91 15.31 38.69
C LEU A 235 -3.31 14.07 38.02
N ILE A 236 -2.22 14.23 37.25
CA ILE A 236 -1.52 13.13 36.61
C ILE A 236 -0.97 12.16 37.67
N SER A 237 -0.33 12.67 38.73
CA SER A 237 0.20 11.81 39.79
C SER A 237 -0.88 11.06 40.57
N ALA A 238 -2.09 11.64 40.70
CA ALA A 238 -3.23 10.98 41.33
C ALA A 238 -3.81 9.90 40.43
N ALA A 239 -3.91 10.16 39.11
CA ALA A 239 -4.32 9.18 38.13
C ALA A 239 -3.30 8.03 38.03
N ASP A 240 -2.00 8.32 37.98
CA ASP A 240 -0.91 7.33 37.91
C ASP A 240 -0.93 6.34 39.07
N ARG A 241 -1.35 6.78 40.27
CA ARG A 241 -1.51 5.92 41.46
C ARG A 241 -2.72 4.98 41.37
N LEU A 242 -3.71 5.34 40.56
CA LEU A 242 -4.94 4.59 40.36
C LEU A 242 -4.90 3.72 39.10
N THR A 243 -4.09 4.11 38.12
CA THR A 243 -3.93 3.39 36.86
C THR A 243 -3.09 2.14 37.02
N ASP A 244 -3.66 1.05 36.53
CA ASP A 244 -3.02 -0.23 36.26
C ASP A 244 -2.91 -0.41 34.73
N HIS A 245 -1.99 -1.24 34.24
CA HIS A 245 -1.73 -1.38 32.79
C HIS A 245 -2.94 -1.85 31.96
N ASN A 246 -4.01 -2.34 32.60
CA ASN A 246 -5.21 -2.87 31.94
C ASN A 246 -6.38 -1.88 31.80
N PHE A 247 -6.33 -0.66 32.36
CA PHE A 247 -7.49 0.26 32.34
C PHE A 247 -7.88 0.70 30.92
N THR A 248 -6.90 0.97 30.04
CA THR A 248 -7.18 1.39 28.67
C THR A 248 -7.93 0.30 27.89
N ASP A 249 -7.47 -0.96 28.00
CA ASP A 249 -8.12 -2.09 27.35
C ASP A 249 -9.52 -2.36 27.92
N GLU A 250 -9.70 -2.18 29.23
CA GLU A 250 -11.00 -2.35 29.90
C GLU A 250 -12.01 -1.28 29.47
N ILE A 251 -11.61 0.00 29.42
CA ILE A 251 -12.46 1.10 28.92
C ILE A 251 -12.89 0.83 27.47
N ILE A 252 -11.94 0.47 26.61
CA ILE A 252 -12.22 0.14 25.21
C ILE A 252 -13.18 -1.05 25.14
N SER A 253 -12.92 -2.12 25.88
CA SER A 253 -13.76 -3.30 25.90
C SER A 253 -15.20 -2.99 26.34
N CYS A 254 -15.40 -2.14 27.35
CA CYS A 254 -16.72 -1.69 27.77
C CYS A 254 -17.47 -0.98 26.64
N ILE A 255 -16.83 -0.02 25.97
CA ILE A 255 -17.45 0.72 24.86
C ILE A 255 -17.91 -0.25 23.76
N PHE A 256 -17.06 -1.22 23.41
CA PHE A 256 -17.40 -2.23 22.39
C PHE A 256 -18.58 -3.11 22.81
N ILE A 257 -18.61 -3.59 24.06
CA ILE A 257 -19.71 -4.44 24.56
C ILE A 257 -21.03 -3.65 24.59
N THR A 258 -20.99 -2.38 25.02
CA THR A 258 -22.18 -1.51 25.03
C THR A 258 -22.67 -1.23 23.61
N ALA A 259 -21.77 -0.96 22.66
CA ALA A 259 -22.11 -0.78 21.26
C ALA A 259 -22.73 -2.05 20.64
N GLU A 260 -22.20 -3.23 20.96
CA GLU A 260 -22.73 -4.52 20.54
C GLU A 260 -24.14 -4.77 21.10
N GLY A 261 -24.36 -4.49 22.38
CA GLY A 261 -25.66 -4.59 23.03
C GLY A 261 -26.72 -3.70 22.38
N ILE A 262 -26.42 -2.42 22.16
CA ILE A 262 -27.33 -1.47 21.49
C ILE A 262 -27.63 -1.93 20.06
N ALA A 263 -26.61 -2.38 19.32
CA ALA A 263 -26.77 -2.86 17.96
C ALA A 263 -27.64 -4.11 17.88
N ALA A 264 -27.45 -5.07 18.79
CA ALA A 264 -28.22 -6.32 18.82
C ALA A 264 -29.73 -6.08 19.02
N GLU A 265 -30.10 -5.07 19.81
CA GLU A 265 -31.51 -4.71 20.03
C GLU A 265 -32.12 -3.91 18.89
N CYS A 266 -31.31 -3.05 18.23
CA CYS A 266 -31.79 -2.08 17.24
C CYS A 266 -31.68 -2.58 15.79
N VAL A 267 -30.85 -3.57 15.51
CA VAL A 267 -30.56 -4.05 14.14
C VAL A 267 -31.04 -5.48 13.97
N LYS A 268 -31.97 -5.68 13.03
CA LYS A 268 -32.42 -7.02 12.63
C LYS A 268 -31.79 -7.42 11.31
N HIS A 269 -31.05 -8.52 11.33
CA HIS A 269 -30.54 -9.18 10.12
C HIS A 269 -31.51 -10.28 9.68
N SER A 270 -32.03 -10.22 8.45
CA SER A 270 -32.63 -11.42 7.85
C SER A 270 -31.54 -12.27 7.17
N ALA A 271 -31.64 -13.59 7.31
CA ALA A 271 -30.64 -14.51 6.79
C ALA A 271 -30.64 -14.52 5.24
N ASP A 272 -29.72 -13.78 4.62
CA ASP A 272 -29.55 -13.74 3.18
C ASP A 272 -28.67 -14.90 2.68
N LYS A 273 -29.13 -15.66 1.66
CA LYS A 273 -28.35 -16.74 1.00
C LYS A 273 -27.02 -16.24 0.45
N LYS A 274 -26.94 -14.96 0.06
CA LYS A 274 -25.69 -14.33 -0.43
C LYS A 274 -24.65 -14.19 0.68
N CYS A 275 -25.08 -13.84 1.89
CA CYS A 275 -24.25 -13.76 3.09
C CYS A 275 -23.73 -15.13 3.55
N VAL A 276 -24.44 -16.22 3.24
CA VAL A 276 -23.96 -17.61 3.49
C VAL A 276 -22.87 -18.01 2.51
N ARG A 277 -22.98 -17.64 1.23
CA ARG A 277 -21.96 -17.93 0.22
C ARG A 277 -20.66 -17.18 0.51
N ASP A 278 -20.76 -15.88 0.81
CA ASP A 278 -19.61 -15.04 1.12
C ASP A 278 -18.88 -15.57 2.38
N ARG A 279 -19.62 -15.98 3.42
CA ARG A 279 -19.04 -16.63 4.62
C ARG A 279 -18.34 -17.95 4.32
N LYS A 280 -18.85 -18.77 3.38
CA LYS A 280 -18.17 -20.01 2.96
C LYS A 280 -16.87 -19.72 2.23
N ILE A 281 -16.88 -18.75 1.30
CA ILE A 281 -15.69 -18.35 0.56
C ILE A 281 -14.65 -17.75 1.52
N ASP A 282 -15.08 -16.89 2.44
CA ASP A 282 -14.20 -16.31 3.45
C ASP A 282 -13.56 -17.39 4.31
N ARG A 283 -14.31 -18.40 4.77
CA ARG A 283 -13.75 -19.51 5.55
C ARG A 283 -12.63 -20.25 4.83
N ILE A 284 -12.72 -20.37 3.50
CA ILE A 284 -11.70 -21.01 2.67
C ILE A 284 -10.52 -20.06 2.44
N LEU A 285 -10.78 -18.80 2.07
CA LEU A 285 -9.75 -17.80 1.75
C LEU A 285 -8.98 -17.32 2.98
N THR A 286 -9.60 -17.24 4.16
CA THR A 286 -8.99 -16.82 5.43
C THR A 286 -8.56 -18.01 6.29
N GLY A 287 -8.66 -19.23 5.78
CA GLY A 287 -8.21 -20.42 6.50
C GLY A 287 -6.69 -20.43 6.61
N LYS A 288 -6.16 -20.71 7.81
CA LYS A 288 -4.70 -20.71 8.06
C LYS A 288 -3.93 -21.70 7.17
N LEU A 289 -4.55 -22.83 6.84
CA LEU A 289 -3.96 -23.89 6.02
C LEU A 289 -4.36 -23.80 4.54
N THR A 290 -5.53 -23.25 4.23
CA THR A 290 -6.08 -23.19 2.86
C THR A 290 -5.73 -21.88 2.14
N GLY A 291 -5.62 -20.77 2.86
CA GLY A 291 -5.47 -19.44 2.27
C GLY A 291 -4.12 -19.21 1.58
N ILE A 292 -3.00 -19.69 2.16
CA ILE A 292 -1.67 -19.55 1.54
C ILE A 292 -1.54 -20.42 0.28
N PRO A 293 -1.91 -21.72 0.28
CA PRO A 293 -1.89 -22.52 -0.95
C PRO A 293 -2.77 -21.95 -2.06
N ILE A 294 -3.97 -21.45 -1.73
CA ILE A 294 -4.86 -20.83 -2.71
C ILE A 294 -4.24 -19.56 -3.29
N MET A 295 -3.57 -18.75 -2.46
CA MET A 295 -2.81 -17.59 -2.95
C MET A 295 -1.74 -18.00 -3.94
N LEU A 296 -0.92 -18.99 -3.59
CA LEU A 296 0.18 -19.45 -4.42
C LEU A 296 -0.34 -20.05 -5.74
N LEU A 297 -1.40 -20.84 -5.69
CA LEU A 297 -2.06 -21.39 -6.87
C LEU A 297 -2.63 -20.29 -7.76
N MET A 298 -3.31 -19.30 -7.18
CA MET A 298 -3.86 -18.16 -7.91
C MET A 298 -2.75 -17.34 -8.57
N LEU A 299 -1.68 -17.02 -7.83
CA LEU A 299 -0.52 -16.30 -8.33
C LEU A 299 0.19 -17.08 -9.43
N PHE A 300 0.33 -18.40 -9.27
CA PHE A 300 0.86 -19.31 -10.28
C PHE A 300 0.03 -19.24 -11.58
N ILE A 301 -1.29 -19.33 -11.49
CA ILE A 301 -2.18 -19.23 -12.67
C ILE A 301 -2.00 -17.88 -13.36
N ILE A 302 -1.96 -16.77 -12.61
CA ILE A 302 -1.78 -15.43 -13.20
C ILE A 302 -0.42 -15.31 -13.88
N LEU A 303 0.66 -15.75 -13.23
CA LEU A 303 2.01 -15.70 -13.79
C LEU A 303 2.13 -16.61 -15.01
N TRP A 304 1.54 -17.79 -14.98
CA TRP A 304 1.52 -18.72 -16.11
C TRP A 304 0.80 -18.13 -17.32
N ILE A 305 -0.40 -17.57 -17.13
CA ILE A 305 -1.14 -16.85 -18.17
C ILE A 305 -0.33 -15.65 -18.68
N THR A 306 0.32 -14.92 -17.77
CA THR A 306 1.11 -13.73 -18.11
C THR A 306 2.31 -14.10 -18.99
N ILE A 307 3.13 -15.09 -18.59
CA ILE A 307 4.34 -15.48 -19.31
C ILE A 307 3.98 -16.11 -20.65
N THR A 308 3.10 -17.13 -20.63
CA THR A 308 2.71 -17.86 -21.86
C THR A 308 1.95 -16.94 -22.82
N GLY A 309 1.02 -16.15 -22.28
CA GLY A 309 0.21 -15.21 -23.06
C GLY A 309 1.00 -14.03 -23.60
N ALA A 310 2.07 -13.59 -22.93
CA ALA A 310 2.92 -12.49 -23.38
C ALA A 310 3.88 -12.88 -24.51
N ASN A 311 4.28 -14.15 -24.62
CA ASN A 311 5.23 -14.58 -25.66
C ASN A 311 4.72 -14.25 -27.09
N TYR A 312 3.43 -14.47 -27.36
CA TYR A 312 2.82 -14.19 -28.67
C TYR A 312 2.87 -12.71 -29.08
N PRO A 313 2.32 -11.76 -28.29
CA PRO A 313 2.40 -10.33 -28.61
C PRO A 313 3.83 -9.79 -28.56
N SER A 314 4.72 -10.34 -27.71
CA SER A 314 6.13 -9.92 -27.67
C SER A 314 6.86 -10.29 -28.97
N ALA A 315 6.64 -11.49 -29.49
CA ALA A 315 7.19 -11.92 -30.77
C ALA A 315 6.66 -11.06 -31.93
N LEU A 316 5.35 -10.77 -31.95
CA LEU A 316 4.74 -9.90 -32.95
C LEU A 316 5.31 -8.48 -32.91
N LEU A 317 5.51 -7.90 -31.72
CA LEU A 317 6.15 -6.58 -31.58
C LEU A 317 7.62 -6.61 -32.03
N SER A 318 8.36 -7.66 -31.69
CA SER A 318 9.75 -7.83 -32.11
C SER A 318 9.88 -7.88 -33.64
N GLU A 319 9.02 -8.62 -34.32
CA GLU A 319 8.99 -8.67 -35.79
C GLU A 319 8.60 -7.33 -36.42
N LEU A 320 7.58 -6.67 -35.87
CA LEU A 320 7.14 -5.35 -36.33
C LEU A 320 8.23 -4.29 -36.16
N PHE A 321 8.90 -4.27 -35.01
CA PHE A 321 10.00 -3.32 -34.80
C PHE A 321 11.23 -3.68 -35.62
N GLY A 322 11.54 -4.96 -35.87
CA GLY A 322 12.61 -5.34 -36.78
C GLY A 322 12.36 -4.85 -38.22
N LYS A 323 11.11 -4.95 -38.71
CA LYS A 323 10.70 -4.35 -39.99
C LYS A 323 10.85 -2.82 -39.96
N ALA A 324 10.41 -2.17 -38.89
CA ALA A 324 10.54 -0.73 -38.72
C ALA A 324 12.01 -0.28 -38.65
N GLU A 325 12.89 -1.06 -38.02
CA GLU A 325 14.34 -0.80 -37.96
C GLU A 325 14.94 -0.80 -39.37
N SER A 326 14.62 -1.82 -40.18
CA SER A 326 15.11 -1.91 -41.56
C SER A 326 14.60 -0.77 -42.46
N LEU A 327 13.36 -0.33 -42.26
CA LEU A 327 12.77 0.80 -42.97
C LEU A 327 13.41 2.12 -42.53
N LEU A 328 13.68 2.28 -41.23
CA LEU A 328 14.37 3.44 -40.69
C LEU A 328 15.80 3.53 -41.23
N TYR A 329 16.52 2.41 -41.28
CA TYR A 329 17.88 2.34 -41.82
C TYR A 329 17.92 2.72 -43.31
N SER A 330 16.98 2.21 -44.12
CA SER A 330 16.90 2.54 -45.55
C SER A 330 16.48 3.99 -45.80
N ALA A 331 15.56 4.54 -44.99
CA ALA A 331 15.16 5.94 -45.06
C ALA A 331 16.29 6.91 -44.66
N LEU A 332 17.07 6.59 -43.63
CA LEU A 332 18.23 7.40 -43.26
C LEU A 332 19.32 7.33 -44.34
N SER A 333 19.59 6.13 -44.86
CA SER A 333 20.58 5.94 -45.92
C SER A 333 20.22 6.69 -47.21
N SER A 334 18.94 6.84 -47.54
CA SER A 334 18.50 7.63 -48.71
C SER A 334 18.64 9.15 -48.52
N ILE A 335 18.67 9.63 -47.28
CA ILE A 335 18.93 11.03 -46.92
C ILE A 335 20.44 11.35 -46.94
N GLY A 336 21.30 10.33 -47.06
CA GLY A 336 22.76 10.49 -47.15
C GLY A 336 23.44 10.70 -45.79
N THR A 337 22.82 10.27 -44.69
CA THR A 337 23.43 10.33 -43.35
C THR A 337 24.63 9.38 -43.22
N PRO A 338 25.68 9.77 -42.46
CA PRO A 338 26.86 8.92 -42.27
C PRO A 338 26.51 7.55 -41.64
N VAL A 339 27.23 6.50 -42.04
CA VAL A 339 27.02 5.11 -41.58
C VAL A 339 27.09 4.99 -40.04
N MET A 340 28.00 5.74 -39.40
CA MET A 340 28.08 5.82 -37.93
C MET A 340 26.80 6.38 -37.31
N LEU A 341 26.23 7.44 -37.89
CA LEU A 341 25.00 8.03 -37.34
C LEU A 341 23.80 7.10 -37.56
N ASN A 342 23.74 6.40 -38.68
CA ASN A 342 22.69 5.42 -38.96
C ASN A 342 22.72 4.27 -37.96
N SER A 343 23.88 3.65 -37.76
CA SER A 343 24.07 2.54 -36.81
C SER A 343 23.77 2.95 -35.36
N VAL A 344 24.18 4.14 -34.91
CA VAL A 344 23.80 4.66 -33.58
C VAL A 344 22.29 4.76 -33.41
N LEU A 345 21.59 5.34 -34.39
CA LEU A 345 20.16 5.59 -34.30
C LEU A 345 19.35 4.30 -34.41
N THR A 346 19.72 3.39 -35.31
CA THR A 346 18.99 2.15 -35.56
C THR A 346 19.42 1.04 -34.61
N GLU A 347 20.70 0.64 -34.66
CA GLU A 347 21.22 -0.53 -33.93
C GLU A 347 21.48 -0.23 -32.44
N GLY A 348 21.71 1.03 -32.09
CA GLY A 348 21.85 1.49 -30.71
C GLY A 348 20.51 1.88 -30.09
N ILE A 349 20.05 3.09 -30.37
CA ILE A 349 18.89 3.70 -29.71
C ILE A 349 17.59 2.94 -30.02
N PHE A 350 17.28 2.75 -31.30
CA PHE A 350 16.01 2.15 -31.70
C PHE A 350 15.93 0.67 -31.30
N ARG A 351 16.98 -0.12 -31.53
CA ARG A 351 16.99 -1.55 -31.18
C ARG A 351 16.83 -1.80 -29.69
N VAL A 352 17.52 -1.03 -28.84
CA VAL A 352 17.39 -1.13 -27.38
C VAL A 352 15.98 -0.73 -26.93
N LEU A 353 15.44 0.35 -27.50
CA LEU A 353 14.07 0.77 -27.23
C LEU A 353 13.04 -0.29 -27.68
N ALA A 354 13.19 -0.82 -28.88
CA ALA A 354 12.34 -1.87 -29.43
C ALA A 354 12.36 -3.12 -28.56
N TRP A 355 13.55 -3.55 -28.10
CA TRP A 355 13.69 -4.67 -27.19
C TRP A 355 12.94 -4.46 -25.88
N VAL A 356 13.19 -3.31 -25.22
CA VAL A 356 12.55 -2.97 -23.94
C VAL A 356 11.02 -2.94 -24.11
N VAL A 357 10.52 -2.31 -25.17
CA VAL A 357 9.07 -2.22 -25.41
C VAL A 357 8.48 -3.60 -25.71
N SER A 358 9.09 -4.39 -26.60
CA SER A 358 8.59 -5.71 -27.00
C SER A 358 8.50 -6.69 -25.84
N VAL A 359 9.51 -6.72 -24.97
CA VAL A 359 9.59 -7.71 -23.89
C VAL A 359 8.84 -7.25 -22.64
N MET A 360 8.83 -5.95 -22.32
CA MET A 360 8.26 -5.45 -21.08
C MET A 360 6.75 -5.17 -21.17
N LEU A 361 6.25 -4.66 -22.30
CA LEU A 361 4.87 -4.19 -22.43
C LEU A 361 3.84 -5.33 -22.31
N PRO A 362 3.95 -6.46 -23.05
CA PRO A 362 2.89 -7.46 -23.05
C PRO A 362 2.67 -8.19 -21.72
N PRO A 363 3.71 -8.64 -20.98
CA PRO A 363 3.52 -9.22 -19.65
C PRO A 363 2.82 -8.24 -18.69
N MET A 364 3.20 -6.96 -18.71
CA MET A 364 2.58 -5.95 -17.84
C MET A 364 1.13 -5.66 -18.24
N ALA A 365 0.83 -5.63 -19.54
CA ALA A 365 -0.52 -5.44 -20.07
C ALA A 365 -1.48 -6.58 -19.68
N ILE A 366 -0.98 -7.79 -19.44
CA ILE A 366 -1.78 -8.94 -18.99
C ILE A 366 -1.84 -8.99 -17.45
N PHE A 367 -0.69 -8.87 -16.79
CA PHE A 367 -0.57 -9.04 -15.34
C PHE A 367 -1.40 -8.02 -14.56
N PHE A 368 -1.29 -6.72 -14.89
CA PHE A 368 -1.93 -5.68 -14.10
C PHE A 368 -3.46 -5.70 -14.16
N PRO A 369 -4.10 -5.88 -15.33
CA PRO A 369 -5.55 -6.04 -15.36
C PRO A 369 -6.05 -7.26 -14.58
N LEU A 370 -5.40 -8.42 -14.72
CA LEU A 370 -5.77 -9.63 -13.97
C LEU A 370 -5.64 -9.41 -12.46
N PHE A 371 -4.53 -8.82 -12.02
CA PHE A 371 -4.31 -8.50 -10.61
C PHE A 371 -5.34 -7.49 -10.08
N THR A 372 -5.64 -6.44 -10.85
CA THR A 372 -6.61 -5.40 -10.46
C THR A 372 -8.03 -5.97 -10.36
N ILE A 373 -8.41 -6.91 -11.24
CA ILE A 373 -9.69 -7.62 -11.15
C ILE A 373 -9.81 -8.38 -9.82
N LEU A 374 -8.75 -9.07 -9.39
CA LEU A 374 -8.74 -9.82 -8.13
C LEU A 374 -8.72 -8.90 -6.89
N GLU A 375 -8.09 -7.74 -7.02
CA GLU A 375 -8.06 -6.69 -6.02
C GLU A 375 -9.47 -6.11 -5.82
N ASP A 376 -10.14 -5.70 -6.90
CA ASP A 376 -11.50 -5.16 -6.90
C ASP A 376 -12.55 -6.18 -6.45
N TYR A 377 -12.34 -7.48 -6.74
CA TYR A 377 -13.21 -8.54 -6.24
C TYR A 377 -13.09 -8.71 -4.71
N GLY A 378 -11.98 -8.27 -4.12
CA GLY A 378 -11.69 -8.38 -2.69
C GLY A 378 -11.05 -9.71 -2.27
N ILE A 379 -10.56 -10.52 -3.22
CA ILE A 379 -9.87 -11.79 -2.90
C ILE A 379 -8.49 -11.51 -2.29
N LEU A 380 -7.74 -10.58 -2.88
CA LEU A 380 -6.38 -10.25 -2.47
C LEU A 380 -6.28 -9.73 -1.02
N PRO A 381 -7.11 -8.76 -0.55
CA PRO A 381 -7.09 -8.32 0.85
C PRO A 381 -7.35 -9.45 1.87
N ARG A 382 -8.26 -10.38 1.56
CA ARG A 382 -8.58 -11.53 2.43
C ARG A 382 -7.42 -12.50 2.55
N ILE A 383 -6.73 -12.74 1.45
CA ILE A 383 -5.56 -13.60 1.44
C ILE A 383 -4.39 -12.94 2.20
N ALA A 384 -4.18 -11.63 2.02
CA ALA A 384 -3.15 -10.87 2.71
C ALA A 384 -3.31 -10.91 4.24
N PHE A 385 -4.55 -11.05 4.74
CA PHE A 385 -4.82 -11.25 6.17
C PHE A 385 -4.10 -12.48 6.75
N ASN A 386 -3.98 -13.57 6.00
CA ASN A 386 -3.29 -14.78 6.49
C ASN A 386 -1.78 -14.57 6.67
N LEU A 387 -1.20 -13.63 5.91
CA LEU A 387 0.22 -13.29 5.96
C LEU A 387 0.52 -12.22 7.01
N ASP A 388 -0.49 -11.53 7.54
CA ASP A 388 -0.32 -10.44 8.50
C ASP A 388 0.50 -10.86 9.72
N LYS A 389 0.25 -12.04 10.28
CA LYS A 389 1.02 -12.57 11.42
C LYS A 389 2.51 -12.75 11.07
N ALA A 390 2.84 -13.13 9.85
CA ALA A 390 4.21 -13.30 9.39
C ALA A 390 4.90 -11.94 9.21
N PHE A 391 4.23 -10.97 8.58
CA PHE A 391 4.76 -9.61 8.41
C PHE A 391 4.91 -8.86 9.75
N LYS A 392 3.97 -9.00 10.68
CA LYS A 392 4.08 -8.41 12.03
C LYS A 392 5.31 -8.90 12.79
N LYS A 393 5.64 -10.20 12.69
CA LYS A 393 6.88 -10.75 13.26
C LYS A 393 8.16 -10.16 12.65
N ALA A 394 8.06 -9.64 11.43
CA ALA A 394 9.14 -8.94 10.73
C ALA A 394 9.11 -7.42 10.95
N GLY A 395 8.23 -6.89 11.80
CA GLY A 395 8.09 -5.45 12.03
C GLY A 395 7.45 -4.70 10.85
N ALA A 396 6.64 -5.40 10.06
CA ALA A 396 5.93 -4.93 8.88
C ALA A 396 4.41 -5.14 8.99
N CYS A 397 3.64 -4.54 8.06
CA CYS A 397 2.19 -4.65 7.97
C CYS A 397 1.77 -5.75 6.97
N GLY A 398 0.69 -6.50 7.22
CA GLY A 398 0.16 -7.48 6.27
C GLY A 398 -0.18 -6.91 4.88
N LYS A 399 -0.50 -5.61 4.78
CA LYS A 399 -0.68 -4.90 3.50
C LYS A 399 0.59 -4.96 2.60
N GLN A 400 1.78 -5.12 3.18
CA GLN A 400 3.02 -5.29 2.42
C GLN A 400 3.01 -6.54 1.54
N ALA A 401 2.26 -7.60 1.90
CA ALA A 401 2.10 -8.77 1.07
C ALA A 401 1.50 -8.42 -0.31
N LEU A 402 0.55 -7.48 -0.35
CA LEU A 402 -0.06 -7.01 -1.61
C LEU A 402 0.96 -6.27 -2.48
N CYS A 403 1.81 -5.45 -1.86
CA CYS A 403 2.90 -4.74 -2.55
C CYS A 403 3.91 -5.73 -3.15
N LEU A 404 4.25 -6.79 -2.42
CA LEU A 404 5.14 -7.84 -2.91
C LEU A 404 4.53 -8.63 -4.07
N CYS A 405 3.25 -8.98 -4.00
CA CYS A 405 2.58 -9.64 -5.11
C CYS A 405 2.54 -8.75 -6.37
N MET A 406 2.33 -7.44 -6.22
CA MET A 406 2.45 -6.49 -7.34
C MET A 406 3.87 -6.39 -7.89
N SER A 407 4.89 -6.54 -7.03
CA SER A 407 6.30 -6.44 -7.42
C SER A 407 6.72 -7.57 -8.37
N LEU A 408 6.09 -8.75 -8.26
CA LEU A 408 6.27 -9.85 -9.21
C LEU A 408 5.94 -9.43 -10.65
N GLY A 409 4.97 -8.55 -10.84
CA GLY A 409 4.71 -7.93 -12.14
C GLY A 409 5.76 -6.87 -12.49
N CYS A 410 5.85 -5.83 -11.65
CA CYS A 410 6.87 -4.79 -11.76
C CYS A 410 7.16 -4.19 -10.39
N ASN A 411 8.45 -4.11 -10.03
CA ASN A 411 8.88 -3.49 -8.77
C ASN A 411 8.41 -2.02 -8.65
N ALA A 412 8.39 -1.26 -9.75
CA ALA A 412 7.87 0.11 -9.76
C ALA A 412 6.38 0.18 -9.35
N CYS A 413 5.55 -0.75 -9.84
CA CYS A 413 4.14 -0.83 -9.44
C CYS A 413 3.98 -1.32 -8.00
N GLY A 414 4.80 -2.26 -7.56
CA GLY A 414 4.83 -2.68 -6.15
C GLY A 414 5.15 -1.53 -5.20
N ILE A 415 6.11 -0.67 -5.57
CA ILE A 415 6.49 0.54 -4.83
C ILE A 415 5.33 1.54 -4.76
N THR A 416 4.64 1.85 -5.87
CA THR A 416 3.46 2.74 -5.83
C THR A 416 2.31 2.12 -5.05
N GLY A 417 2.17 0.79 -5.08
CA GLY A 417 1.22 0.03 -4.28
C GLY A 417 1.42 0.19 -2.77
N ALA A 418 2.61 0.55 -2.29
CA ALA A 418 2.88 0.79 -0.87
C ALA A 418 2.05 1.93 -0.25
N ARG A 419 1.41 2.78 -1.08
CA ARG A 419 0.50 3.84 -0.64
C ARG A 419 -0.68 3.34 0.21
N ILE A 420 -1.05 2.07 0.07
CA ILE A 420 -2.10 1.45 0.89
C ILE A 420 -1.71 1.30 2.37
N ILE A 421 -0.42 1.37 2.70
CA ILE A 421 0.11 1.22 4.06
C ILE A 421 0.06 2.57 4.77
N ASP A 422 -0.71 2.69 5.85
CA ASP A 422 -1.00 3.97 6.50
C ASP A 422 0.22 4.53 7.25
N SER A 423 0.96 3.66 7.96
CA SER A 423 2.17 4.04 8.68
C SER A 423 3.29 4.42 7.71
N LYS A 424 3.79 5.66 7.81
CA LYS A 424 4.91 6.16 7.02
C LYS A 424 6.16 5.27 7.13
N ARG A 425 6.41 4.72 8.32
CA ARG A 425 7.52 3.82 8.61
C ARG A 425 7.38 2.49 7.87
N GLU A 426 6.25 1.82 8.04
CA GLU A 426 5.99 0.51 7.40
C GLU A 426 5.89 0.66 5.88
N ARG A 427 5.33 1.78 5.41
CA ARG A 427 5.32 2.14 3.98
C ARG A 427 6.73 2.23 3.42
N LEU A 428 7.64 2.88 4.14
CA LEU A 428 9.03 3.01 3.70
C LEU A 428 9.76 1.65 3.69
N ILE A 429 9.52 0.79 4.69
CA ILE A 429 10.05 -0.59 4.68
C ILE A 429 9.55 -1.35 3.46
N ALA A 430 8.26 -1.27 3.15
CA ALA A 430 7.68 -1.91 1.97
C ALA A 430 8.28 -1.37 0.66
N ILE A 431 8.49 -0.05 0.54
CA ILE A 431 9.12 0.59 -0.62
C ILE A 431 10.56 0.07 -0.82
N ILE A 432 11.36 0.03 0.25
CA ILE A 432 12.76 -0.41 0.19
C ILE A 432 12.87 -1.88 -0.17
N THR A 433 12.03 -2.72 0.46
CA THR A 433 12.11 -4.18 0.30
C THR A 433 11.40 -4.70 -0.94
N ALA A 434 10.53 -3.92 -1.60
CA ALA A 434 9.88 -4.30 -2.85
C ALA A 434 10.89 -4.70 -3.95
N SER A 435 12.06 -4.04 -4.00
CA SER A 435 13.09 -4.32 -5.01
C SER A 435 13.80 -5.67 -4.86
N ILE A 436 13.68 -6.31 -3.68
CA ILE A 436 14.23 -7.66 -3.42
C ILE A 436 13.38 -8.74 -4.11
N MET A 437 12.10 -8.45 -4.40
CA MET A 437 11.25 -9.37 -5.15
C MET A 437 11.68 -9.42 -6.62
N PRO A 438 11.77 -10.61 -7.25
CA PRO A 438 11.95 -10.70 -8.69
C PRO A 438 10.70 -10.19 -9.42
N CYS A 439 10.88 -9.33 -10.41
CA CYS A 439 9.81 -8.86 -11.30
C CYS A 439 9.81 -9.65 -12.62
N ASN A 440 8.78 -9.45 -13.45
CA ASN A 440 8.62 -10.12 -14.75
C ASN A 440 9.90 -10.16 -15.59
N GLY A 441 10.66 -9.07 -15.65
CA GLY A 441 11.90 -9.01 -16.42
C GLY A 441 13.03 -9.93 -15.97
N LYS A 442 12.96 -10.47 -14.74
CA LYS A 442 13.97 -11.38 -14.19
C LYS A 442 13.61 -12.85 -14.41
N PHE A 443 12.33 -13.18 -14.63
CA PHE A 443 11.89 -14.57 -14.77
C PHE A 443 12.50 -15.29 -15.99
N PRO A 444 12.54 -14.71 -17.21
CA PRO A 444 13.13 -15.39 -18.36
C PRO A 444 14.57 -15.82 -18.10
N THR A 445 15.40 -14.92 -17.54
CA THR A 445 16.80 -15.23 -17.21
C THR A 445 16.91 -16.35 -16.18
N ILE A 446 16.13 -16.30 -15.09
CA ILE A 446 16.15 -17.33 -14.05
C ILE A 446 15.73 -18.69 -14.63
N ILE A 447 14.64 -18.72 -15.42
CA ILE A 447 14.13 -19.94 -16.04
C ILE A 447 15.16 -20.51 -17.01
N SER A 448 15.74 -19.70 -17.90
CA SER A 448 16.73 -20.16 -18.87
C SER A 448 17.97 -20.76 -18.19
N ILE A 449 18.50 -20.10 -17.16
CA ILE A 449 19.70 -20.59 -16.46
C ILE A 449 19.42 -21.89 -15.70
N ILE A 450 18.27 -21.97 -15.00
CA ILE A 450 17.85 -23.21 -14.31
C ILE A 450 17.73 -24.36 -15.31
N THR A 451 17.07 -24.14 -16.45
CA THR A 451 16.90 -25.17 -17.46
C THR A 451 18.24 -25.61 -18.07
N MET A 452 19.13 -24.68 -18.39
CA MET A 452 20.43 -24.99 -19.00
C MET A 452 21.40 -25.73 -18.08
N PHE A 453 21.53 -25.31 -16.82
CA PHE A 453 22.60 -25.73 -15.92
C PHE A 453 22.16 -26.65 -14.78
N ALA A 454 20.89 -26.62 -14.36
CA ALA A 454 20.39 -27.49 -13.29
C ALA A 454 19.68 -28.74 -13.82
N ILE A 455 18.92 -28.61 -14.92
CA ILE A 455 18.14 -29.70 -15.51
C ILE A 455 18.92 -30.39 -16.64
N GLY A 456 19.61 -29.59 -17.46
CA GLY A 456 20.30 -30.07 -18.64
C GLY A 456 19.43 -30.06 -19.90
N VAL A 457 20.08 -30.12 -21.06
CA VAL A 457 19.45 -30.13 -22.39
C VAL A 457 19.96 -31.40 -23.10
N PRO A 458 19.09 -32.27 -23.67
CA PRO A 458 17.63 -32.14 -23.76
C PRO A 458 16.91 -32.46 -22.45
N ALA A 459 15.71 -31.89 -22.30
CA ALA A 459 14.91 -31.98 -21.08
C ALA A 459 14.37 -33.42 -20.89
N VAL A 460 14.78 -34.08 -19.81
CA VAL A 460 14.29 -35.43 -19.43
C VAL A 460 12.82 -35.34 -19.00
N ALA A 461 12.04 -36.41 -19.15
CA ALA A 461 10.65 -36.46 -18.67
C ALA A 461 10.55 -36.05 -17.17
N GLY A 462 9.75 -35.03 -16.85
CA GLY A 462 9.65 -34.44 -15.50
C GLY A 462 10.48 -33.18 -15.25
N SER A 463 11.29 -32.75 -16.24
CA SER A 463 12.06 -31.49 -16.24
C SER A 463 11.21 -30.25 -15.95
N ASP A 464 10.02 -30.12 -16.54
CA ASP A 464 9.14 -28.96 -16.33
C ASP A 464 8.72 -28.80 -14.86
N PHE A 465 8.47 -29.92 -14.18
CA PHE A 465 8.12 -29.90 -12.76
C PHE A 465 9.32 -29.45 -11.90
N LEU A 466 10.53 -29.91 -12.24
CA LEU A 466 11.75 -29.55 -11.54
C LEU A 466 12.11 -28.06 -11.76
N ALA A 467 11.92 -27.55 -12.97
CA ALA A 467 12.06 -26.12 -13.28
C ALA A 467 11.10 -25.26 -12.46
N ALA A 468 9.82 -25.66 -12.41
CA ALA A 468 8.80 -24.97 -11.62
C ALA A 468 9.10 -25.02 -10.11
N LEU A 469 9.61 -26.13 -9.60
CA LEU A 469 10.01 -26.29 -8.20
C LEU A 469 11.18 -25.37 -7.83
N LEU A 470 12.24 -25.34 -8.65
CA LEU A 470 13.41 -24.48 -8.43
C LEU A 470 13.06 -23.00 -8.54
N LEU A 471 12.21 -22.63 -9.49
CA LEU A 471 11.69 -21.25 -9.59
C LEU A 471 10.87 -20.87 -8.36
N SER A 472 10.01 -21.76 -7.88
CA SER A 472 9.22 -21.55 -6.66
C SER A 472 10.13 -21.39 -5.43
N ALA A 473 11.21 -22.17 -5.34
CA ALA A 473 12.21 -22.04 -4.29
C ALA A 473 12.94 -20.69 -4.35
N ALA A 474 13.28 -20.20 -5.56
CA ALA A 474 13.90 -18.88 -5.75
C ALA A 474 12.98 -17.72 -5.31
N ILE A 475 11.68 -17.81 -5.63
CA ILE A 475 10.69 -16.83 -5.17
C ILE A 475 10.52 -16.90 -3.64
N ALA A 476 10.46 -18.10 -3.07
CA ALA A 476 10.37 -18.28 -1.61
C ALA A 476 11.60 -17.73 -0.88
N ALA A 477 12.81 -17.93 -1.43
CA ALA A 477 14.04 -17.34 -0.92
C ALA A 477 13.98 -15.81 -0.95
N SER A 478 13.43 -15.23 -2.02
CA SER A 478 13.23 -13.77 -2.13
C SER A 478 12.28 -13.24 -1.05
N VAL A 479 11.17 -13.93 -0.80
CA VAL A 479 10.23 -13.59 0.30
C VAL A 479 10.93 -13.68 1.66
N ALA A 480 11.74 -14.71 1.89
CA ALA A 480 12.49 -14.86 3.15
C ALA A 480 13.46 -13.69 3.36
N VAL A 481 14.23 -13.29 2.33
CA VAL A 481 15.14 -12.14 2.39
C VAL A 481 14.38 -10.83 2.59
N VAL A 482 13.20 -10.65 1.99
CA VAL A 482 12.31 -9.50 2.28
C VAL A 482 11.92 -9.46 3.75
N MET A 483 11.52 -10.60 4.33
CA MET A 483 11.13 -10.66 5.75
C MET A 483 12.32 -10.36 6.68
N LEU A 484 13.50 -10.90 6.37
CA LEU A 484 14.73 -10.62 7.12
C LEU A 484 15.13 -9.14 7.03
N SER A 485 15.08 -8.56 5.82
CA SER A 485 15.39 -7.16 5.57
C SER A 485 14.39 -6.22 6.26
N SER A 486 13.09 -6.56 6.24
CA SER A 486 12.05 -5.81 6.95
C SER A 486 12.29 -5.79 8.46
N ARG A 487 12.71 -6.94 9.02
CA ARG A 487 13.06 -7.07 10.45
C ARG A 487 14.33 -6.31 10.80
N PHE A 488 15.33 -6.35 9.92
CA PHE A 488 16.56 -5.58 10.09
C PHE A 488 16.28 -4.08 10.10
N LEU A 489 15.61 -3.56 9.06
CA LEU A 489 15.28 -2.14 8.91
C LEU A 489 14.41 -1.62 10.06
N SER A 490 13.40 -2.39 10.49
CA SER A 490 12.52 -2.01 11.58
C SER A 490 13.23 -1.93 12.93
N LYS A 491 14.28 -2.74 13.17
CA LYS A 491 15.04 -2.70 14.43
C LYS A 491 16.16 -1.66 14.45
N THR A 492 16.75 -1.33 13.30
CA THR A 492 17.93 -0.47 13.22
C THR A 492 17.58 0.97 12.84
N PHE A 493 17.27 1.22 11.56
CA PHE A 493 17.14 2.54 10.95
C PHE A 493 15.76 3.18 11.10
N LEU A 494 14.71 2.36 11.23
CA LEU A 494 13.32 2.80 11.26
C LEU A 494 12.68 2.31 12.55
N LYS A 495 12.96 2.96 13.69
CA LYS A 495 12.33 2.65 15.00
C LYS A 495 11.01 3.42 15.16
N GLY A 496 10.00 2.82 15.81
CA GLY A 496 8.70 3.46 16.04
C GLY A 496 7.63 2.47 16.54
N MET A 497 6.46 2.98 16.94
CA MET A 497 5.33 2.14 17.33
C MET A 497 4.70 1.45 16.11
N PRO A 498 4.33 0.16 16.19
CA PRO A 498 3.61 -0.54 15.12
C PRO A 498 2.23 0.09 14.92
N SER A 499 1.73 0.12 13.67
CA SER A 499 0.36 0.61 13.42
C SER A 499 -0.67 -0.33 14.05
N SER A 500 -1.68 0.23 14.76
CA SER A 500 -2.83 -0.55 15.20
C SER A 500 -3.63 -0.97 13.97
N PHE A 501 -3.71 -2.28 13.75
CA PHE A 501 -4.24 -2.86 12.53
C PHE A 501 -5.73 -3.14 12.68
N THR A 502 -6.57 -2.32 12.05
CA THR A 502 -7.96 -2.67 11.71
C THR A 502 -8.06 -2.84 10.20
N LEU A 503 -7.67 -4.01 9.67
CA LEU A 503 -7.91 -4.31 8.25
C LEU A 503 -9.40 -4.56 8.06
N GLU A 504 -10.10 -3.53 7.59
CA GLU A 504 -11.44 -3.70 7.08
C GLU A 504 -11.39 -4.63 5.88
N LEU A 505 -12.03 -5.81 5.98
CA LEU A 505 -12.20 -6.68 4.83
C LEU A 505 -13.24 -6.02 3.91
N PRO A 506 -12.88 -5.58 2.69
CA PRO A 506 -13.86 -4.95 1.81
C PRO A 506 -14.95 -5.96 1.41
N PRO A 507 -16.21 -5.53 1.27
CA PRO A 507 -17.29 -6.39 0.78
C PRO A 507 -16.95 -6.90 -0.63
N TYR A 508 -17.40 -8.12 -0.97
CA TYR A 508 -17.28 -8.61 -2.34
C TYR A 508 -18.00 -7.67 -3.30
N ARG A 509 -17.27 -7.14 -4.29
CA ARG A 509 -17.80 -6.27 -5.33
C ARG A 509 -17.63 -6.97 -6.68
N THR A 510 -18.61 -6.82 -7.55
CA THR A 510 -18.48 -7.26 -8.95
C THR A 510 -17.66 -6.21 -9.70
N PRO A 511 -16.47 -6.54 -10.22
CA PRO A 511 -15.62 -5.58 -10.92
C PRO A 511 -16.26 -5.14 -12.23
N GLN A 512 -16.09 -3.88 -12.60
CA GLN A 512 -16.49 -3.36 -13.90
C GLN A 512 -15.41 -3.73 -14.94
N PHE A 513 -15.39 -4.99 -15.39
CA PHE A 513 -14.31 -5.59 -16.19
C PHE A 513 -13.70 -4.66 -17.25
N ALA A 514 -14.51 -4.06 -18.12
CA ALA A 514 -14.02 -3.16 -19.19
C ALA A 514 -13.33 -1.90 -18.65
N LYS A 515 -13.91 -1.26 -17.62
CA LYS A 515 -13.32 -0.06 -17.00
C LYS A 515 -12.03 -0.39 -16.25
N VAL A 516 -11.98 -1.56 -15.60
CA VAL A 516 -10.79 -2.03 -14.88
C VAL A 516 -9.65 -2.32 -15.86
N LEU A 517 -9.94 -3.00 -16.97
CA LEU A 517 -8.96 -3.28 -18.03
C LEU A 517 -8.35 -2.00 -18.60
N VAL A 518 -9.19 -1.06 -19.02
CA VAL A 518 -8.73 0.21 -19.61
C VAL A 518 -7.92 1.02 -18.59
N ARG A 519 -8.42 1.15 -17.36
CA ARG A 519 -7.73 1.90 -16.30
C ARG A 519 -6.40 1.27 -15.93
N ALA A 520 -6.36 -0.05 -15.73
CA ALA A 520 -5.12 -0.76 -15.40
C ALA A 520 -4.08 -0.62 -16.52
N PHE A 521 -4.49 -0.72 -17.78
CA PHE A 521 -3.59 -0.56 -18.92
C PHE A 521 -3.04 0.87 -19.03
N LEU A 522 -3.90 1.90 -18.93
CA LEU A 522 -3.47 3.29 -19.06
C LEU A 522 -2.66 3.77 -17.83
N ASP A 523 -3.18 3.56 -16.62
CA ASP A 523 -2.62 4.16 -15.40
C ASP A 523 -1.42 3.37 -14.86
N ARG A 524 -1.35 2.05 -15.09
CA ARG A 524 -0.25 1.22 -14.59
C ARG A 524 0.73 0.86 -15.71
N THR A 525 0.28 0.29 -16.81
CA THR A 525 1.19 -0.22 -17.87
C THR A 525 1.84 0.90 -18.66
N LEU A 526 1.05 1.79 -19.28
CA LEU A 526 1.58 2.81 -20.20
C LEU A 526 2.40 3.88 -19.46
N PHE A 527 1.98 4.25 -18.26
CA PHE A 527 2.72 5.19 -17.40
C PHE A 527 4.11 4.68 -17.00
N VAL A 528 4.24 3.39 -16.68
CA VAL A 528 5.52 2.77 -16.33
C VAL A 528 6.38 2.59 -17.57
N LEU A 529 5.79 2.19 -18.71
CA LEU A 529 6.48 2.09 -19.98
C LEU A 529 7.11 3.43 -20.40
N GLY A 530 6.38 4.54 -20.24
CA GLY A 530 6.91 5.87 -20.57
C GLY A 530 8.19 6.22 -19.79
N ARG A 531 8.31 5.78 -18.53
CA ARG A 531 9.54 5.97 -17.74
C ARG A 531 10.69 5.09 -18.24
N ALA A 532 10.39 3.85 -18.63
CA ALA A 532 11.40 2.94 -19.17
C ALA A 532 11.96 3.46 -20.49
N VAL A 533 11.09 3.95 -21.39
CA VAL A 533 11.50 4.53 -22.70
C VAL A 533 12.44 5.72 -22.54
N ILE A 534 12.15 6.64 -21.61
CA ILE A 534 12.99 7.83 -21.35
C ILE A 534 14.42 7.44 -20.94
N VAL A 535 14.59 6.33 -20.22
CA VAL A 535 15.91 5.85 -19.79
C VAL A 535 16.56 4.92 -20.83
N ALA A 536 15.78 4.18 -21.61
CA ALA A 536 16.28 3.27 -22.62
C ALA A 536 17.00 3.99 -23.77
N ILE A 537 16.53 5.17 -24.18
CA ILE A 537 17.14 5.96 -25.26
C ILE A 537 18.62 6.31 -24.98
N PRO A 538 18.97 7.03 -23.89
CA PRO A 538 20.37 7.34 -23.61
C PRO A 538 21.19 6.09 -23.31
N ALA A 539 20.58 5.05 -22.75
CA ALA A 539 21.28 3.79 -22.52
C ALA A 539 21.64 3.07 -23.82
N GLY A 540 20.76 3.07 -24.82
CA GLY A 540 21.06 2.46 -26.11
C GLY A 540 22.22 3.15 -26.84
N LEU A 541 22.31 4.48 -26.70
CA LEU A 541 23.48 5.24 -27.15
C LEU A 541 24.76 4.79 -26.43
N ILE A 542 24.73 4.67 -25.10
CA ILE A 542 25.89 4.24 -24.30
C ILE A 542 26.31 2.82 -24.66
N ILE A 543 25.36 1.88 -24.76
CA ILE A 543 25.64 0.47 -25.11
C ILE A 543 26.29 0.41 -26.50
N TRP A 544 25.76 1.14 -27.47
CA TRP A 544 26.32 1.19 -28.81
C TRP A 544 27.74 1.77 -28.81
N LEU A 545 27.97 2.87 -28.09
CA LEU A 545 29.29 3.49 -27.98
C LEU A 545 30.30 2.52 -27.36
N MET A 546 29.92 1.79 -26.32
CA MET A 546 30.81 0.81 -25.69
C MET A 546 31.13 -0.36 -26.61
N ALA A 547 30.17 -0.82 -27.40
CA ALA A 547 30.36 -1.94 -28.33
C ALA A 547 31.17 -1.55 -29.58
N ASN A 548 30.97 -0.36 -30.13
CA ASN A 548 31.50 0.05 -31.44
C ASN A 548 32.74 0.95 -31.38
N VAL A 549 32.95 1.69 -30.29
CA VAL A 549 34.16 2.52 -30.15
C VAL A 549 35.31 1.66 -29.67
N THR A 550 36.39 1.62 -30.44
CA THR A 550 37.62 0.90 -30.12
C THR A 550 38.66 1.83 -29.51
N ALA A 551 39.39 1.32 -28.51
CA ALA A 551 40.54 1.96 -27.92
C ALA A 551 41.74 1.01 -28.08
N GLY A 552 42.58 1.26 -29.09
CA GLY A 552 43.57 0.30 -29.55
C GLY A 552 42.91 -0.86 -30.28
N ASP A 553 43.29 -2.10 -29.94
CA ASP A 553 42.80 -3.32 -30.60
C ASP A 553 41.50 -3.90 -30.01
N ALA A 554 40.97 -3.29 -28.94
CA ALA A 554 39.81 -3.77 -28.22
C ALA A 554 38.70 -2.70 -28.10
N SER A 555 37.44 -3.14 -28.03
CA SER A 555 36.31 -2.25 -27.80
C SER A 555 36.34 -1.69 -26.38
N LEU A 556 35.70 -0.52 -26.17
CA LEU A 556 35.51 0.05 -24.84
C LEU A 556 34.83 -0.94 -23.88
N LEU A 557 33.89 -1.73 -24.42
CA LEU A 557 33.26 -2.84 -23.71
C LEU A 557 34.29 -3.83 -23.17
N SER A 558 35.23 -4.30 -24.00
CA SER A 558 36.27 -5.26 -23.59
C SER A 558 37.15 -4.72 -22.45
N HIS A 559 37.61 -3.47 -22.58
CA HIS A 559 38.42 -2.81 -21.54
C HIS A 559 37.67 -2.72 -20.21
N CYS A 560 36.39 -2.34 -20.24
CA CYS A 560 35.56 -2.31 -19.04
C CYS A 560 35.30 -3.69 -18.46
N THR A 561 35.13 -4.72 -19.30
CA THR A 561 34.95 -6.10 -18.81
C THR A 561 36.21 -6.62 -18.12
N GLU A 562 37.39 -6.37 -18.67
CA GLU A 562 38.66 -6.80 -18.06
C GLU A 562 38.90 -6.10 -16.72
N PHE A 563 38.54 -4.82 -16.60
CA PHE A 563 38.61 -4.08 -15.34
C PHE A 563 37.66 -4.65 -14.27
N LEU A 564 36.46 -5.10 -14.66
CA LEU A 564 35.47 -5.67 -13.74
C LEU A 564 35.68 -7.15 -13.45
N ASP A 565 36.43 -7.86 -14.29
CA ASP A 565 36.68 -9.30 -14.18
C ASP A 565 37.21 -9.77 -12.83
N PRO A 566 38.21 -9.13 -12.18
CA PRO A 566 38.64 -9.56 -10.84
C PRO A 566 37.51 -9.51 -9.81
N PHE A 567 36.64 -8.51 -9.86
CA PHE A 567 35.48 -8.41 -8.98
C PHE A 567 34.40 -9.45 -9.33
N GLY A 568 34.22 -9.72 -10.62
CA GLY A 568 33.31 -10.77 -11.10
C GLY A 568 33.71 -12.14 -10.56
N ARG A 569 34.99 -12.50 -10.73
CA ARG A 569 35.52 -13.79 -10.28
C ARG A 569 35.41 -14.00 -8.77
N MET A 570 35.57 -12.94 -7.97
CA MET A 570 35.34 -13.02 -6.52
C MET A 570 33.91 -13.46 -6.18
N MET A 571 32.93 -13.00 -6.96
CA MET A 571 31.52 -13.35 -6.81
C MET A 571 31.13 -14.67 -7.51
N GLY A 572 32.09 -15.37 -8.14
CA GLY A 572 31.80 -16.55 -8.96
C GLY A 572 31.17 -16.21 -10.32
N LEU A 573 31.21 -14.94 -10.72
CA LEU A 573 30.79 -14.42 -12.02
C LEU A 573 32.04 -14.05 -12.85
N ASP A 574 31.85 -13.29 -13.93
CA ASP A 574 32.91 -12.70 -14.73
C ASP A 574 32.66 -11.20 -14.98
N GLY A 575 33.65 -10.54 -15.58
CA GLY A 575 33.56 -9.11 -15.89
C GLY A 575 32.46 -8.76 -16.89
N VAL A 576 32.10 -9.69 -17.79
CA VAL A 576 31.03 -9.53 -18.78
C VAL A 576 29.67 -9.46 -18.09
N ILE A 577 29.39 -10.40 -17.18
CA ILE A 577 28.14 -10.45 -16.43
C ILE A 577 27.98 -9.17 -15.60
N LEU A 578 29.02 -8.75 -14.86
CA LEU A 578 28.94 -7.52 -14.06
C LEU A 578 28.68 -6.28 -14.94
N LEU A 579 29.39 -6.16 -16.06
CA LEU A 579 29.17 -5.05 -16.98
C LEU A 579 27.76 -5.08 -17.58
N ALA A 580 27.26 -6.27 -17.90
CA ALA A 580 25.90 -6.45 -18.42
C ALA A 580 24.82 -6.02 -17.43
N PHE A 581 25.00 -6.24 -16.12
CA PHE A 581 24.09 -5.69 -15.11
C PHE A 581 24.17 -4.17 -15.03
N ILE A 582 25.37 -3.59 -15.09
CA ILE A 582 25.56 -2.14 -15.06
C ILE A 582 24.88 -1.48 -16.27
N LEU A 583 25.12 -2.00 -17.47
CA LEU A 583 24.49 -1.52 -18.71
C LEU A 583 23.01 -1.88 -18.80
N GLY A 584 22.60 -2.95 -18.12
CA GLY A 584 21.21 -3.36 -17.93
C GLY A 584 20.44 -2.58 -16.86
N PHE A 585 21.04 -1.58 -16.22
CA PHE A 585 20.35 -0.72 -15.24
C PHE A 585 19.01 -0.12 -15.73
N PRO A 586 18.85 0.29 -17.01
CA PRO A 586 17.57 0.78 -17.52
C PRO A 586 16.44 -0.25 -17.40
N ALA A 587 16.72 -1.49 -17.80
CA ALA A 587 15.77 -2.59 -17.94
C ALA A 587 16.49 -3.92 -17.72
N ASN A 588 15.98 -4.77 -16.84
CA ASN A 588 16.67 -6.01 -16.48
C ASN A 588 16.58 -7.08 -17.60
N GLU A 589 15.64 -6.90 -18.52
CA GLU A 589 15.38 -7.76 -19.67
C GLU A 589 16.50 -7.71 -20.73
N ILE A 590 17.34 -6.66 -20.73
CA ILE A 590 18.47 -6.53 -21.68
C ILE A 590 19.78 -7.14 -21.16
N VAL A 591 19.83 -7.61 -19.91
CA VAL A 591 21.07 -8.16 -19.31
C VAL A 591 21.59 -9.35 -20.14
N VAL A 592 20.74 -10.33 -20.46
CA VAL A 592 21.16 -11.51 -21.24
C VAL A 592 21.57 -11.13 -22.68
N PRO A 593 20.81 -10.30 -23.43
CA PRO A 593 21.27 -9.77 -24.72
C PRO A 593 22.63 -9.07 -24.68
N ILE A 594 22.94 -8.31 -23.62
CA ILE A 594 24.26 -7.68 -23.46
C ILE A 594 25.36 -8.72 -23.22
N ILE A 595 25.07 -9.77 -22.43
CA ILE A 595 26.00 -10.89 -22.23
C ILE A 595 26.31 -11.60 -23.56
N ILE A 596 25.27 -11.91 -24.36
CA ILE A 596 25.43 -12.54 -25.68
C ILE A 596 26.26 -11.63 -26.59
N MET A 597 25.92 -10.34 -26.68
CA MET A 597 26.65 -9.37 -27.48
C MET A 597 28.14 -9.31 -27.09
N ALA A 598 28.45 -9.29 -25.80
CA ALA A 598 29.82 -9.23 -25.30
C ALA A 598 30.62 -10.51 -25.60
N TYR A 599 30.06 -11.70 -25.33
CA TYR A 599 30.75 -12.98 -25.61
C TYR A 599 30.93 -13.24 -27.10
N SER A 600 29.96 -12.84 -27.93
CA SER A 600 30.06 -12.96 -29.38
C SER A 600 30.87 -11.85 -30.03
N LYS A 601 31.39 -10.88 -29.26
CA LYS A 601 32.05 -9.66 -29.76
C LYS A 601 31.21 -8.93 -30.83
N GLY A 602 29.89 -8.92 -30.64
CA GLY A 602 28.94 -8.27 -31.52
C GLY A 602 28.91 -6.75 -31.34
N THR A 603 28.47 -6.04 -32.39
CA THR A 603 28.34 -4.58 -32.41
C THR A 603 26.97 -4.06 -31.97
N ALA A 604 26.00 -4.96 -31.79
CA ALA A 604 24.63 -4.61 -31.44
C ALA A 604 23.98 -5.73 -30.60
N LEU A 605 22.87 -5.40 -29.93
CA LEU A 605 22.09 -6.40 -29.19
C LEU A 605 21.59 -7.51 -30.13
N THR A 606 21.71 -8.74 -29.66
CA THR A 606 21.31 -9.96 -30.36
C THR A 606 20.57 -10.91 -29.42
N GLU A 607 19.77 -11.80 -30.02
CA GLU A 607 19.05 -12.86 -29.32
C GLU A 607 19.45 -14.21 -29.90
N ILE A 608 19.69 -15.18 -29.03
CA ILE A 608 19.82 -16.59 -29.40
C ILE A 608 18.57 -17.29 -28.89
N SER A 609 17.71 -17.71 -29.82
CA SER A 609 16.43 -18.37 -29.51
C SER A 609 16.62 -19.83 -29.08
N GLU A 610 17.70 -20.48 -29.53
CA GLU A 610 17.98 -21.88 -29.22
C GLU A 610 18.78 -22.02 -27.91
N LEU A 611 18.20 -22.73 -26.94
CA LEU A 611 18.76 -22.84 -25.59
C LEU A 611 20.07 -23.67 -25.55
N SER A 612 20.23 -24.63 -26.47
CA SER A 612 21.46 -25.41 -26.67
C SER A 612 22.63 -24.50 -27.09
N ALA A 613 22.43 -23.71 -28.14
CA ALA A 613 23.42 -22.76 -28.65
C ALA A 613 23.78 -21.69 -27.59
N LEU A 614 22.79 -21.22 -26.83
CA LEU A 614 23.01 -20.29 -25.71
C LEU A 614 23.90 -20.92 -24.62
N LYS A 615 23.62 -22.19 -24.26
CA LYS A 615 24.42 -22.93 -23.28
C LYS A 615 25.86 -23.13 -23.75
N ASP A 616 26.07 -23.49 -25.02
CA ASP A 616 27.40 -23.68 -25.60
C ASP A 616 28.22 -22.38 -25.62
N LEU A 617 27.57 -21.25 -25.94
CA LEU A 617 28.20 -19.93 -25.84
C LEU A 617 28.65 -19.63 -24.41
N PHE A 618 27.82 -19.91 -23.41
CA PHE A 618 28.16 -19.66 -22.00
C PHE A 618 29.29 -20.58 -21.51
N ILE A 619 29.24 -21.88 -21.82
CA ILE A 619 30.28 -22.83 -21.43
C ILE A 619 31.62 -22.49 -22.11
N SER A 620 31.62 -22.13 -23.39
CA SER A 620 32.84 -21.74 -24.12
C SER A 620 33.50 -20.48 -23.56
N ASN A 621 32.74 -19.63 -22.87
CA ASN A 621 33.24 -18.44 -22.16
C ASN A 621 33.48 -18.69 -20.66
N GLY A 622 33.55 -19.95 -20.23
CA GLY A 622 33.98 -20.31 -18.87
C GLY A 622 32.85 -20.41 -17.84
N TRP A 623 31.59 -20.46 -18.25
CA TRP A 623 30.48 -20.65 -17.29
C TRP A 623 30.51 -22.04 -16.68
N THR A 624 30.49 -22.07 -15.34
CA THR A 624 30.34 -23.29 -14.55
C THR A 624 28.95 -23.36 -13.91
N SER A 625 28.58 -24.50 -13.33
CA SER A 625 27.37 -24.60 -12.51
C SER A 625 27.39 -23.63 -11.32
N VAL A 626 28.56 -23.32 -10.77
CA VAL A 626 28.72 -22.31 -9.70
C VAL A 626 28.39 -20.92 -10.24
N THR A 627 28.89 -20.58 -11.44
CA THR A 627 28.57 -19.33 -12.12
C THR A 627 27.08 -19.19 -12.39
N ALA A 628 26.43 -20.26 -12.83
CA ALA A 628 24.98 -20.29 -13.03
C ALA A 628 24.19 -20.03 -11.73
N ILE A 629 24.60 -20.66 -10.60
CA ILE A 629 23.97 -20.44 -9.29
C ILE A 629 24.18 -18.99 -8.83
N CYS A 630 25.41 -18.47 -8.91
CA CYS A 630 25.73 -17.10 -8.55
C CYS A 630 24.96 -16.10 -9.44
N MET A 631 24.80 -16.41 -10.73
CA MET A 631 24.01 -15.60 -11.65
C MET A 631 22.53 -15.57 -11.22
N VAL A 632 21.93 -16.70 -10.85
CA VAL A 632 20.53 -16.71 -10.34
C VAL A 632 20.41 -15.89 -9.06
N ILE A 633 21.34 -16.04 -8.11
CA ILE A 633 21.35 -15.27 -6.85
C ILE A 633 21.47 -13.78 -7.14
N PHE A 634 22.37 -13.39 -8.04
CA PHE A 634 22.58 -11.99 -8.38
C PHE A 634 21.40 -11.41 -9.18
N VAL A 635 20.78 -12.18 -10.09
CA VAL A 635 19.52 -11.77 -10.74
C VAL A 635 18.43 -11.51 -9.71
N LEU A 636 18.29 -12.35 -8.67
CA LEU A 636 17.31 -12.13 -7.60
C LEU A 636 17.62 -10.85 -6.82
N PHE A 637 18.86 -10.68 -6.37
CA PHE A 637 19.22 -9.67 -5.37
C PHE A 637 20.07 -8.49 -5.88
N HIS A 638 20.22 -8.24 -7.17
CA HIS A 638 20.87 -7.01 -7.64
C HIS A 638 19.99 -5.76 -7.44
N PHE A 639 20.56 -4.59 -7.73
CA PHE A 639 19.89 -3.30 -7.67
C PHE A 639 18.58 -3.25 -8.49
N PRO A 640 17.60 -2.43 -8.07
CA PRO A 640 16.40 -2.19 -8.86
C PRO A 640 16.71 -1.45 -10.17
N CYS A 641 15.91 -1.72 -11.21
CA CYS A 641 15.99 -0.98 -12.46
C CYS A 641 15.74 0.51 -12.29
N SER A 642 16.18 1.31 -13.26
CA SER A 642 16.04 2.77 -13.29
C SER A 642 14.61 3.25 -12.99
N THR A 643 13.60 2.61 -13.58
CA THR A 643 12.19 2.94 -13.40
C THR A 643 11.74 2.74 -11.95
N SER A 644 12.24 1.70 -11.29
CA SER A 644 11.99 1.46 -9.87
C SER A 644 12.67 2.52 -9.01
N CYS A 645 13.94 2.87 -9.29
CA CYS A 645 14.66 3.94 -8.58
C CYS A 645 13.95 5.31 -8.67
N ILE A 646 13.50 5.70 -9.88
CA ILE A 646 12.72 6.92 -10.12
C ILE A 646 11.43 6.88 -9.31
N THR A 647 10.81 5.71 -9.19
CA THR A 647 9.56 5.54 -8.44
C THR A 647 9.80 5.66 -6.93
N VAL A 648 10.86 5.05 -6.39
CA VAL A 648 11.27 5.25 -4.99
C VAL A 648 11.49 6.73 -4.69
N TYR A 649 12.21 7.45 -5.56
CA TYR A 649 12.42 8.88 -5.38
C TYR A 649 11.11 9.68 -5.39
N LYS A 650 10.17 9.34 -6.29
CA LYS A 650 8.87 10.02 -6.36
C LYS A 650 8.00 9.77 -5.13
N GLU A 651 8.02 8.56 -4.57
CA GLU A 651 7.23 8.22 -3.37
C GLU A 651 7.86 8.74 -2.07
N THR A 652 9.20 8.72 -1.96
CA THR A 652 9.91 9.09 -0.72
C THR A 652 10.41 10.53 -0.70
N LYS A 653 10.52 11.18 -1.87
CA LYS A 653 11.12 12.51 -2.08
C LYS A 653 12.53 12.65 -1.48
N SER A 654 13.28 11.55 -1.38
CA SER A 654 14.58 11.52 -0.72
C SER A 654 15.57 10.65 -1.46
N LEU A 655 16.70 11.23 -1.86
CA LEU A 655 17.81 10.51 -2.49
C LEU A 655 18.44 9.49 -1.55
N LYS A 656 18.44 9.76 -0.23
CA LYS A 656 18.95 8.82 0.78
C LYS A 656 18.21 7.49 0.71
N TRP A 657 16.88 7.51 0.63
CA TRP A 657 16.08 6.29 0.58
C TRP A 657 16.17 5.58 -0.77
N THR A 658 16.30 6.32 -1.88
CA THR A 658 16.61 5.73 -3.19
C THR A 658 17.96 5.00 -3.17
N ALA A 659 19.00 5.60 -2.58
CA ALA A 659 20.31 4.98 -2.44
C ALA A 659 20.26 3.73 -1.55
N VAL A 660 19.49 3.75 -0.45
CA VAL A 660 19.29 2.55 0.39
C VAL A 660 18.55 1.45 -0.37
N SER A 661 17.49 1.77 -1.13
CA SER A 661 16.79 0.81 -2.00
C SER A 661 17.68 0.21 -3.07
N PHE A 662 18.70 0.94 -3.52
CA PHE A 662 19.69 0.45 -4.48
C PHE A 662 20.75 -0.43 -3.82
N ALA A 663 21.34 0.06 -2.72
CA ALA A 663 22.47 -0.59 -2.06
C ALA A 663 22.07 -1.86 -1.30
N LEU A 664 20.91 -1.86 -0.62
CA LEU A 664 20.49 -2.98 0.23
C LEU A 664 20.41 -4.32 -0.52
N PRO A 665 19.64 -4.45 -1.62
CA PRO A 665 19.64 -5.69 -2.39
C PRO A 665 21.04 -5.99 -2.92
N THR A 666 21.71 -5.02 -3.55
CA THR A 666 23.03 -5.21 -4.17
C THR A 666 24.06 -5.80 -3.20
N VAL A 667 24.14 -5.28 -1.97
CA VAL A 667 25.04 -5.81 -0.93
C VAL A 667 24.66 -7.24 -0.56
N ILE A 668 23.35 -7.53 -0.40
CA ILE A 668 22.88 -8.89 -0.13
C ILE A 668 23.29 -9.84 -1.28
N GLY A 669 23.10 -9.44 -2.53
CA GLY A 669 23.48 -10.20 -3.71
C GLY A 669 24.98 -10.48 -3.76
N ILE A 670 25.82 -9.46 -3.56
CA ILE A 670 27.29 -9.59 -3.55
C ILE A 670 27.75 -10.55 -2.45
N VAL A 671 27.27 -10.35 -1.22
CA VAL A 671 27.66 -11.17 -0.06
C VAL A 671 27.25 -12.63 -0.27
N LEU A 672 26.03 -12.89 -0.77
CA LEU A 672 25.57 -14.25 -1.04
C LEU A 672 26.38 -14.92 -2.16
N CYS A 673 26.71 -14.20 -3.24
CA CYS A 673 27.53 -14.75 -4.32
C CYS A 673 28.95 -15.09 -3.86
N ILE A 674 29.61 -14.19 -3.11
CA ILE A 674 30.94 -14.44 -2.53
C ILE A 674 30.89 -15.65 -1.58
N ALA A 675 29.86 -15.74 -0.73
CA ALA A 675 29.71 -16.86 0.20
C ALA A 675 29.55 -18.20 -0.55
N VAL A 676 28.69 -18.25 -1.57
CA VAL A 676 28.47 -19.47 -2.36
C VAL A 676 29.73 -19.86 -3.13
N ASN A 677 30.36 -18.91 -3.83
CA ASN A 677 31.60 -19.14 -4.56
C ASN A 677 32.73 -19.63 -3.63
N GLY A 678 32.86 -19.01 -2.45
CA GLY A 678 33.83 -19.42 -1.43
C GLY A 678 33.58 -20.83 -0.90
N ILE A 679 32.32 -21.19 -0.62
CA ILE A 679 31.97 -22.54 -0.17
C ILE A 679 32.28 -23.57 -1.27
N CYS A 680 31.89 -23.31 -2.52
CA CYS A 680 32.11 -24.22 -3.63
C CYS A 680 33.60 -24.43 -3.93
N THR A 681 34.40 -23.36 -3.90
CA THR A 681 35.85 -23.44 -4.10
C THR A 681 36.55 -24.19 -2.97
N LEU A 682 36.14 -23.98 -1.71
CA LEU A 682 36.66 -24.76 -0.57
C LEU A 682 36.27 -26.23 -0.64
N SER A 683 35.05 -26.55 -1.07
CA SER A 683 34.58 -27.94 -1.21
C SER A 683 35.15 -28.69 -2.41
N ALA A 684 35.69 -27.98 -3.40
CA ALA A 684 36.37 -28.59 -4.55
C ALA A 684 37.86 -28.84 -4.30
N VAL A 685 38.41 -28.27 -3.22
CA VAL A 685 39.81 -28.42 -2.78
C VAL A 685 39.94 -29.49 -1.67
N ALA A 686 38.83 -29.87 -1.03
CA ALA A 686 38.73 -30.98 -0.06
C ALA A 686 38.23 -32.25 -0.76
#